data_AF-A0A7V6GN58-F1
#
_entry.id   AF-A0A7V6GN58-F1
#
_cell.length_a   1.000
_cell.length_b   1.000
_cell.length_c   1.000
_cell.angle_alpha   90.00
_cell.angle_beta   90.00
_cell.angle_gamma   90.00
#
_symmetry.space_group_name_H-M   'P 1'
#
loop_
_entity.id
_entity.type
_entity.pdbx_description
1 polymer ?
#
loop_
_entity_poly.entity_id
_entity_poly.type
_entity_poly.pdbx_seq_one_letter_code
_entity_poly.pdbx_strand_id
1 'polypeptide(L)'
;MIKIKNIYKSFNKGRSNEVKAVNDVTIDFPDKGIVTLFGHSGSGKTTILNIVGGLDKPTKGDILFEGNKVKDFDNIRSKRIGYVFQNYNLFNNLSVFDNVAFVLKMLGINDDEFIKKRVEYTLDLVNMLPFKRKKAQELSGGQQQRVAIARALVKNPDFIIADEPTGNIDSKNKIEVMNILRKISEHKLVILVTHEETIAKYYSDRIITLVDGKITSDVENKSGVTDEFVRENEIYLSELSTKEKLTKDNLEIEYFGDDKNKLKVSLIFQDGTLYIKSSENVRVDLLNENSRVKILEEKVTRKPEELSQTDFEYQDLSIEPEKLGKRKLFSLKTNLRVSFSKLFNKSFRGKLLFLALIISGALIAIGAIRIGNLFTHKIPEDEIVDKDIYYIGDEKNTSPFKIEGETNLFLMRNDYSYGTTLYISSVGNKAGSYQTFVTLVPVEEIKESELLYGTLPQNDNEIVITKSIAEKIMSDKQTMGIYDIRAIIGKKASVKGLSNLKIVGISKRTSPLVFAKRVVANAINASVVLEFSTFNQFVPLESKDYTLSYGSLPTAFTDNYMEVLINEWHLDISDPTYTFTPETIDFPFRNPSSNETKFITLKIVGVAKINGDSDGSERFLVPTTLMASFNEEFQNGGTTKKLFTTDQELVARINKIHPVVNARTVQIQSEMAGKAVDLAGILTFSVVIFLLSSLGYFFISKSEMLRHIYQINVYRSLGVKRFEIVKLFIVDIVVLTTLTSLIGYLISVGIFLRFAASTIGTLTLIRPHYPTLLLGIILVYLINILAGIIPVLTLLRKSPAEIMRTYDF
;
A
#
# COMPACT_ATOMS: atom_id res chain seq x y z
N MET A 1 -10.02 48.48 -10.71
CA MET A 1 -11.35 48.58 -10.06
C MET A 1 -12.11 47.25 -10.08
N ILE A 2 -12.76 46.88 -8.97
CA ILE A 2 -13.45 45.58 -8.76
C ILE A 2 -14.97 45.75 -8.83
N LYS A 3 -15.66 44.84 -9.51
CA LYS A 3 -17.12 44.87 -9.68
C LYS A 3 -17.72 43.48 -9.58
N ILE A 4 -18.83 43.36 -8.87
CA ILE A 4 -19.62 42.12 -8.82
C ILE A 4 -20.96 42.34 -9.52
N LYS A 5 -21.38 41.40 -10.36
CA LYS A 5 -22.58 41.54 -11.20
C LYS A 5 -23.49 40.33 -11.05
N ASN A 6 -24.74 40.58 -10.65
CA ASN A 6 -25.81 39.60 -10.48
C ASN A 6 -25.36 38.37 -9.68
N ILE A 7 -24.73 38.61 -8.53
CA ILE A 7 -24.24 37.55 -7.65
C ILE A 7 -25.40 36.85 -6.96
N TYR A 8 -25.39 35.53 -7.04
CA TYR A 8 -26.23 34.65 -6.23
C TYR A 8 -25.35 33.65 -5.50
N LYS A 9 -25.71 33.33 -4.26
CA LYS A 9 -25.08 32.27 -3.49
C LYS A 9 -26.13 31.48 -2.70
N SER A 10 -26.24 30.21 -3.01
CA SER A 10 -26.98 29.24 -2.20
C SER A 10 -26.01 28.28 -1.52
N PHE A 11 -26.21 28.00 -0.24
CA PHE A 11 -25.60 26.89 0.48
C PHE A 11 -26.56 25.69 0.48
N ASN A 12 -26.01 24.46 0.48
CA ASN A 12 -26.78 23.21 0.44
C ASN A 12 -27.80 23.13 -0.71
N LYS A 13 -27.45 23.67 -1.88
CA LYS A 13 -28.33 23.72 -3.05
C LYS A 13 -28.96 22.36 -3.36
N GLY A 14 -30.28 22.32 -3.51
CA GLY A 14 -31.04 21.10 -3.82
C GLY A 14 -31.23 20.13 -2.64
N ARG A 15 -30.93 20.55 -1.42
CA ARG A 15 -31.26 19.81 -0.18
C ARG A 15 -32.37 20.52 0.58
N SER A 16 -33.01 19.83 1.52
CA SER A 16 -34.09 20.39 2.35
C SER A 16 -33.68 21.60 3.19
N ASN A 17 -32.37 21.74 3.46
CA ASN A 17 -31.78 22.86 4.20
C ASN A 17 -31.04 23.86 3.30
N GLU A 18 -31.53 24.09 2.07
CA GLU A 18 -30.98 25.12 1.17
C GLU A 18 -31.17 26.52 1.77
N VAL A 19 -30.09 27.31 1.80
CA VAL A 19 -30.10 28.70 2.28
C VAL A 19 -29.60 29.62 1.17
N LYS A 20 -30.44 30.56 0.73
CA LYS A 20 -30.09 31.60 -0.23
C LYS A 20 -29.42 32.77 0.50
N ALA A 21 -28.10 32.70 0.66
CA ALA A 21 -27.34 33.69 1.41
C ALA A 21 -27.10 35.01 0.68
N VAL A 22 -27.06 34.98 -0.67
CA VAL A 22 -26.96 36.18 -1.51
C VAL A 22 -27.89 36.01 -2.70
N ASN A 23 -28.69 37.04 -2.99
CA ASN A 23 -29.74 36.98 -3.99
C ASN A 23 -29.75 38.26 -4.84
N ASP A 24 -29.19 38.16 -6.04
CA ASP A 24 -29.11 39.23 -7.04
C ASP A 24 -28.42 40.51 -6.55
N VAL A 25 -27.15 40.37 -6.18
CA VAL A 25 -26.34 41.50 -5.71
C VAL A 25 -25.41 41.99 -6.82
N THR A 26 -25.46 43.29 -7.11
CA THR A 26 -24.54 43.98 -8.02
C THR A 26 -23.94 45.17 -7.29
N ILE A 27 -22.61 45.26 -7.24
CA ILE A 27 -21.89 46.36 -6.58
C ILE A 27 -20.72 46.76 -7.47
N ASP A 28 -20.59 48.07 -7.68
CA ASP A 28 -19.43 48.69 -8.31
C ASP A 28 -18.64 49.44 -7.23
N PHE A 29 -17.42 48.98 -6.95
CA PHE A 29 -16.61 49.53 -5.87
C PHE A 29 -15.71 50.65 -6.42
N PRO A 30 -15.54 51.77 -5.69
CA PRO A 30 -14.65 52.86 -6.10
C PRO A 30 -13.18 52.45 -5.99
N ASP A 31 -12.28 53.25 -6.55
CA ASP A 31 -10.83 52.99 -6.49
C ASP A 31 -10.24 53.21 -5.08
N LYS A 32 -10.86 54.09 -4.28
CA LYS A 32 -10.43 54.40 -2.90
C LYS A 32 -11.59 54.75 -1.98
N GLY A 33 -11.31 54.90 -0.69
CA GLY A 33 -12.28 55.16 0.36
C GLY A 33 -12.78 53.89 1.07
N ILE A 34 -13.56 54.08 2.13
CA ILE A 34 -14.19 53.01 2.91
C ILE A 34 -15.61 52.78 2.37
N VAL A 35 -15.85 51.59 1.83
CA VAL A 35 -17.19 51.09 1.49
C VAL A 35 -17.60 50.06 2.53
N THR A 36 -18.67 50.35 3.26
CA THR A 36 -19.15 49.49 4.33
C THR A 36 -20.37 48.69 3.90
N LEU A 37 -20.30 47.37 4.07
CA LEU A 37 -21.44 46.47 4.02
C LEU A 37 -22.04 46.38 5.43
N PHE A 38 -23.23 46.97 5.60
CA PHE A 38 -23.94 47.08 6.88
C PHE A 38 -25.20 46.19 6.91
N GLY A 39 -25.62 45.75 8.09
CA GLY A 39 -26.84 44.98 8.29
C GLY A 39 -26.75 43.96 9.43
N HIS A 40 -27.89 43.35 9.79
CA HIS A 40 -27.98 42.36 10.87
C HIS A 40 -27.15 41.09 10.62
N SER A 41 -26.84 40.33 11.68
CA SER A 41 -26.18 39.03 11.54
C SER A 41 -27.01 38.11 10.62
N GLY A 42 -26.32 37.34 9.77
CA GLY A 42 -26.98 36.46 8.80
C GLY A 42 -27.47 37.13 7.50
N SER A 43 -27.37 38.46 7.34
CA SER A 43 -27.90 39.15 6.14
C SER A 43 -27.10 38.95 4.84
N GLY A 44 -26.02 38.16 4.85
CA GLY A 44 -25.21 37.84 3.68
C GLY A 44 -23.91 38.66 3.52
N LYS A 45 -23.61 39.61 4.41
CA LYS A 45 -22.42 40.49 4.36
C LYS A 45 -21.10 39.73 4.17
N THR A 46 -20.77 38.84 5.11
CA THR A 46 -19.55 38.02 5.07
C THR A 46 -19.54 37.08 3.86
N THR A 47 -20.71 36.67 3.35
CA THR A 47 -20.77 35.85 2.12
C THR A 47 -20.37 36.68 0.89
N ILE A 48 -20.88 37.90 0.76
CA ILE A 48 -20.47 38.84 -0.30
C ILE A 48 -18.99 39.15 -0.17
N LEU A 49 -18.52 39.44 1.05
CA LEU A 49 -17.12 39.73 1.34
C LEU A 49 -16.19 38.59 0.91
N ASN A 50 -16.53 37.36 1.27
CA ASN A 50 -15.79 36.16 0.88
C ASN A 50 -15.77 35.97 -0.64
N ILE A 51 -16.85 36.29 -1.34
CA ILE A 51 -16.93 36.22 -2.81
C ILE A 51 -16.03 37.29 -3.43
N VAL A 52 -16.09 38.53 -2.95
CA VAL A 52 -15.25 39.65 -3.42
C VAL A 52 -13.76 39.37 -3.17
N GLY A 53 -13.41 38.82 -2.01
CA GLY A 53 -12.06 38.42 -1.66
C GLY A 53 -11.58 37.12 -2.31
N GLY A 54 -12.43 36.43 -3.07
CA GLY A 54 -12.13 35.15 -3.71
C GLY A 54 -12.00 33.95 -2.76
N LEU A 55 -12.39 34.11 -1.49
CA LEU A 55 -12.42 33.03 -0.49
C LEU A 55 -13.57 32.06 -0.72
N ASP A 56 -14.61 32.49 -1.43
CA ASP A 56 -15.69 31.63 -1.91
C ASP A 56 -16.03 31.94 -3.38
N LYS A 57 -16.81 31.06 -4.01
CA LYS A 57 -17.30 31.24 -5.37
C LYS A 57 -18.81 31.50 -5.39
N PRO A 58 -19.31 32.41 -6.24
CA PRO A 58 -20.75 32.58 -6.40
C PRO A 58 -21.37 31.34 -7.06
N THR A 59 -22.65 31.09 -6.78
CA THR A 59 -23.44 30.05 -7.47
C THR A 59 -23.81 30.50 -8.89
N LYS A 60 -24.06 31.81 -9.07
CA LYS A 60 -24.33 32.47 -10.35
C LYS A 60 -23.83 33.92 -10.26
N GLY A 61 -23.49 34.52 -11.40
CA GLY A 61 -23.00 35.89 -11.51
C GLY A 61 -21.50 35.94 -11.80
N ASP A 62 -21.02 37.15 -12.07
CA ASP A 62 -19.64 37.39 -12.48
C ASP A 62 -18.92 38.35 -11.54
N ILE A 63 -17.63 38.10 -11.33
CA ILE A 63 -16.72 39.01 -10.63
C ILE A 63 -15.74 39.53 -11.67
N LEU A 64 -15.67 40.84 -11.80
CA LEU A 64 -14.85 41.56 -12.75
C LEU A 64 -13.75 42.29 -11.98
N PHE A 65 -12.50 42.09 -12.38
CA PHE A 65 -11.35 42.85 -11.89
C PHE A 65 -10.72 43.58 -13.08
N GLU A 66 -10.62 44.91 -13.00
CA GLU A 66 -10.14 45.74 -14.13
C GLU A 66 -10.92 45.44 -15.43
N GLY A 67 -12.25 45.30 -15.31
CA GLY A 67 -13.14 44.97 -16.43
C GLY A 67 -13.10 43.51 -16.91
N ASN A 68 -12.16 42.69 -16.43
CA ASN A 68 -11.97 41.31 -16.88
C ASN A 68 -12.56 40.29 -15.90
N LYS A 69 -13.18 39.22 -16.43
CA LYS A 69 -13.65 38.10 -15.59
C LYS A 69 -12.47 37.39 -14.93
N VAL A 70 -12.56 37.18 -13.62
CA VAL A 70 -11.49 36.54 -12.85
C VAL A 70 -11.44 35.02 -13.12
N LYS A 71 -10.29 34.53 -13.63
CA LYS A 71 -10.04 33.09 -13.83
C LYS A 71 -9.26 32.44 -12.69
N ASP A 72 -8.23 33.11 -12.17
CA ASP A 72 -7.35 32.61 -11.10
C ASP A 72 -7.44 33.50 -9.84
N PHE A 73 -8.43 33.19 -8.99
CA PHE A 73 -8.63 33.89 -7.72
C PHE A 73 -7.48 33.71 -6.74
N ASP A 74 -6.78 32.57 -6.75
CA ASP A 74 -5.66 32.34 -5.82
C ASP A 74 -4.52 33.34 -6.13
N ASN A 75 -4.24 33.58 -7.41
CA ASN A 75 -3.24 34.57 -7.81
C ASN A 75 -3.65 36.01 -7.49
N ILE A 76 -4.89 36.41 -7.81
CA ILE A 76 -5.39 37.76 -7.47
C ILE A 76 -5.37 37.98 -5.95
N ARG A 77 -5.89 37.04 -5.16
CA ARG A 77 -5.87 37.13 -3.69
C ARG A 77 -4.45 37.24 -3.14
N SER A 78 -3.51 36.44 -3.67
CA SER A 78 -2.12 36.48 -3.21
C SER A 78 -1.45 37.84 -3.47
N LYS A 79 -1.70 38.48 -4.61
CA LYS A 79 -0.97 39.68 -5.07
C LYS A 79 -1.70 41.00 -4.78
N ARG A 80 -3.01 41.05 -5.00
CA ARG A 80 -3.78 42.29 -5.17
C ARG A 80 -4.78 42.56 -4.04
N ILE A 81 -5.12 41.57 -3.22
CA ILE A 81 -6.13 41.71 -2.15
C ILE A 81 -5.47 41.60 -0.78
N GLY A 82 -5.58 42.64 0.06
CA GLY A 82 -5.28 42.56 1.48
C GLY A 82 -6.50 42.04 2.24
N TYR A 83 -6.35 41.07 3.14
CA TYR A 83 -7.48 40.54 3.90
C TYR A 83 -7.20 40.60 5.40
N VAL A 84 -8.11 41.23 6.11
CA VAL A 84 -8.12 41.38 7.57
C VAL A 84 -9.34 40.61 8.09
N PHE A 85 -9.06 39.51 8.79
CA PHE A 85 -10.08 38.58 9.27
C PHE A 85 -10.56 38.95 10.68
N GLN A 86 -11.81 38.63 11.00
CA GLN A 86 -12.41 38.80 12.33
C GLN A 86 -11.60 38.12 13.45
N ASN A 87 -11.11 36.90 13.20
CA ASN A 87 -10.30 36.13 14.16
C ASN A 87 -8.78 36.28 13.91
N TYR A 88 -8.35 37.36 13.25
CA TYR A 88 -6.95 37.71 12.91
C TYR A 88 -6.28 36.77 11.89
N ASN A 89 -6.55 35.45 11.97
CA ASN A 89 -5.97 34.38 11.17
C ASN A 89 -4.42 34.45 11.12
N LEU A 90 -3.77 34.81 12.22
CA LEU A 90 -2.30 34.86 12.34
C LEU A 90 -1.74 33.46 12.62
N PHE A 91 -0.52 33.18 12.18
CA PHE A 91 0.19 31.98 12.63
C PHE A 91 0.65 32.16 14.08
N ASN A 92 -0.06 31.53 15.02
CA ASN A 92 0.15 31.67 16.46
C ASN A 92 1.60 31.41 16.91
N ASN A 93 2.26 30.44 16.27
CA ASN A 93 3.61 30.01 16.62
C ASN A 93 4.73 30.85 15.97
N LEU A 94 4.39 31.73 15.02
CA LEU A 94 5.35 32.60 14.35
C LEU A 94 5.45 33.96 15.06
N SER A 95 6.61 34.59 14.92
CA SER A 95 6.80 35.97 15.39
C SER A 95 5.91 36.95 14.60
N VAL A 96 5.71 38.15 15.14
CA VAL A 96 5.04 39.25 14.43
C VAL A 96 5.74 39.54 13.11
N PHE A 97 7.06 39.62 13.12
CA PHE A 97 7.87 39.79 11.92
C PHE A 97 7.60 38.68 10.90
N ASP A 98 7.67 37.42 11.33
CA ASP A 98 7.50 36.26 10.43
C ASP A 98 6.08 36.18 9.85
N ASN A 99 5.06 36.56 10.61
CA ASN A 99 3.68 36.63 10.14
C ASN A 99 3.51 37.61 8.97
N VAL A 100 4.13 38.79 9.06
CA VAL A 100 4.08 39.82 8.02
C VAL A 100 5.00 39.44 6.85
N ALA A 101 6.23 38.98 7.13
CA ALA A 101 7.20 38.55 6.14
C ALA A 101 6.71 37.37 5.28
N PHE A 102 5.87 36.50 5.84
CA PHE A 102 5.31 35.33 5.16
C PHE A 102 4.65 35.69 3.81
N VAL A 103 3.92 36.81 3.78
CA VAL A 103 3.21 37.25 2.57
C VAL A 103 4.17 37.65 1.46
N LEU A 104 5.29 38.31 1.79
CA LEU A 104 6.33 38.67 0.82
C LEU A 104 7.03 37.42 0.25
N LYS A 105 7.35 36.45 1.12
CA LYS A 105 7.93 35.16 0.70
C LYS A 105 6.98 34.40 -0.24
N MET A 106 5.67 34.46 0.03
CA MET A 106 4.63 33.88 -0.84
C MET A 106 4.61 34.51 -2.24
N LEU A 107 4.95 35.79 -2.38
CA LEU A 107 5.06 36.47 -3.67
C LEU A 107 6.29 36.03 -4.47
N GLY A 108 7.26 35.36 -3.84
CA GLY A 108 8.53 34.96 -4.45
C GLY A 108 9.68 35.91 -4.16
N ILE A 109 9.49 36.85 -3.23
CA ILE A 109 10.55 37.75 -2.75
C ILE A 109 11.40 36.94 -1.77
N ASN A 110 12.70 36.81 -2.08
CA ASN A 110 13.63 36.00 -1.29
C ASN A 110 14.82 36.80 -0.73
N ASP A 111 14.90 38.10 -1.05
CA ASP A 111 15.91 38.99 -0.48
C ASP A 111 15.53 39.34 0.97
N ASP A 112 16.28 38.78 1.92
CA ASP A 112 16.02 38.94 3.35
C ASP A 112 16.22 40.38 3.82
N GLU A 113 17.12 41.17 3.21
CA GLU A 113 17.32 42.57 3.58
C GLU A 113 16.14 43.43 3.15
N PHE A 114 15.67 43.24 1.91
CA PHE A 114 14.47 43.89 1.41
C PHE A 114 13.24 43.52 2.25
N ILE A 115 13.04 42.22 2.55
CA ILE A 115 11.94 41.76 3.41
C ILE A 115 12.02 42.44 4.76
N LYS A 116 13.21 42.49 5.37
CA LYS A 116 13.39 43.11 6.69
C LYS A 116 13.00 44.58 6.69
N LYS A 117 13.58 45.40 5.80
CA LYS A 117 13.27 46.84 5.71
C LYS A 117 11.78 47.06 5.52
N ARG A 118 11.17 46.30 4.62
CA ARG A 118 9.75 46.41 4.28
C ARG A 118 8.82 46.04 5.42
N VAL A 119 9.11 44.93 6.11
CA VAL A 119 8.32 44.48 7.25
C VAL A 119 8.46 45.45 8.41
N GLU A 120 9.67 45.95 8.70
CA GLU A 120 9.90 46.92 9.77
C GLU A 120 9.14 48.22 9.51
N TYR A 121 9.23 48.76 8.29
CA TYR A 121 8.44 49.93 7.87
C TYR A 121 6.93 49.71 8.05
N THR A 122 6.40 48.58 7.56
CA THR A 122 4.96 48.29 7.65
C THR A 122 4.49 48.08 9.10
N LEU A 123 5.34 47.52 9.96
CA LEU A 123 5.04 47.35 11.38
C LEU A 123 5.07 48.68 12.13
N ASP A 124 5.90 49.62 11.71
CA ASP A 124 5.97 50.96 12.28
C ASP A 124 4.68 51.75 12.00
N LEU A 125 4.17 51.69 10.76
CA LEU A 125 2.89 52.29 10.35
C LEU A 125 1.68 51.87 11.20
N VAL A 126 1.74 50.70 11.84
CA VAL A 126 0.66 50.17 12.69
C VAL A 126 1.04 50.12 14.17
N ASN A 127 2.10 50.82 14.59
CA ASN A 127 2.60 50.85 15.98
C ASN A 127 2.94 49.47 16.56
N MET A 128 3.45 48.54 15.74
CA MET A 128 3.79 47.17 16.14
C MET A 128 5.27 46.81 16.01
N LEU A 129 6.12 47.75 15.56
CA LEU A 129 7.57 47.53 15.42
C LEU A 129 8.27 47.03 16.72
N PRO A 130 7.96 47.55 17.93
CA PRO A 130 8.56 47.06 19.17
C PRO A 130 8.24 45.58 19.46
N PHE A 131 7.11 45.09 18.95
CA PHE A 131 6.64 43.72 19.17
C PHE A 131 7.10 42.73 18.10
N LYS A 132 7.95 43.14 17.14
CA LYS A 132 8.35 42.32 15.98
C LYS A 132 8.86 40.91 16.33
N ARG A 133 9.47 40.74 17.51
CA ARG A 133 10.02 39.46 17.99
C ARG A 133 9.03 38.60 18.79
N LYS A 134 7.94 39.19 19.31
CA LYS A 134 6.91 38.44 20.06
C LYS A 134 6.16 37.49 19.15
N LYS A 135 5.67 36.38 19.68
CA LYS A 135 4.77 35.47 18.95
C LYS A 135 3.37 36.06 18.90
N ALA A 136 2.62 35.75 17.84
CA ALA A 136 1.26 36.26 17.69
C ALA A 136 0.35 35.90 18.88
N GLN A 137 0.50 34.72 19.46
CA GLN A 137 -0.26 34.28 20.64
C GLN A 137 0.05 35.05 21.94
N GLU A 138 1.12 35.85 21.98
CA GLU A 138 1.56 36.63 23.16
C GLU A 138 1.00 38.07 23.14
N LEU A 139 0.18 38.41 22.13
CA LEU A 139 -0.37 39.74 21.90
C LEU A 139 -1.82 39.84 22.35
N SER A 140 -2.27 41.06 22.69
CA SER A 140 -3.70 41.35 22.88
C SER A 140 -4.47 41.30 21.56
N GLY A 141 -5.81 41.17 21.60
CA GLY A 141 -6.64 41.15 20.39
C GLY A 141 -6.45 42.38 19.49
N GLY A 142 -6.39 43.58 20.08
CA GLY A 142 -6.08 44.82 19.36
C GLY A 142 -4.71 44.80 18.67
N GLN A 143 -3.68 44.29 19.36
CA GLN A 143 -2.34 44.12 18.80
C GLN A 143 -2.32 43.08 17.66
N GLN A 144 -3.03 41.95 17.82
CA GLN A 144 -3.17 40.95 16.77
C GLN A 144 -3.87 41.51 15.53
N GLN A 145 -4.89 42.35 15.71
CA GLN A 145 -5.59 43.02 14.62
C GLN A 145 -4.67 43.96 13.84
N ARG A 146 -3.86 44.78 14.53
CA ARG A 146 -2.87 45.67 13.90
C ARG A 146 -1.82 44.87 13.13
N VAL A 147 -1.37 43.73 13.65
CA VAL A 147 -0.47 42.81 12.91
C VAL A 147 -1.16 42.19 11.69
N ALA A 148 -2.45 41.87 11.78
CA ALA A 148 -3.23 41.38 10.64
C ALA A 148 -3.35 42.46 9.54
N ILE A 149 -3.54 43.72 9.92
CA ILE A 149 -3.53 44.88 9.00
C ILE A 149 -2.15 45.04 8.34
N ALA A 150 -1.06 45.03 9.12
CA ALA A 150 0.30 45.09 8.56
C ALA A 150 0.55 43.95 7.56
N ARG A 151 0.13 42.73 7.89
CA ARG A 151 0.25 41.56 7.00
C ARG A 151 -0.56 41.73 5.70
N ALA A 152 -1.73 42.35 5.77
CA ALA A 152 -2.53 42.67 4.59
C ALA A 152 -1.87 43.75 3.72
N LEU A 153 -1.30 44.78 4.36
CA LEU A 153 -0.73 45.97 3.72
C LEU A 153 0.68 45.76 3.14
N VAL A 154 1.52 44.91 3.75
CA VAL A 154 2.95 44.79 3.41
C VAL A 154 3.22 44.54 1.92
N LYS A 155 2.31 43.85 1.23
CA LYS A 155 2.40 43.54 -0.20
C LYS A 155 1.88 44.64 -1.12
N ASN A 156 1.45 45.77 -0.58
CA ASN A 156 0.79 46.88 -1.28
C ASN A 156 -0.38 46.41 -2.16
N PRO A 157 -1.45 45.89 -1.54
CA PRO A 157 -2.60 45.41 -2.30
C PRO A 157 -3.31 46.57 -3.02
N ASP A 158 -4.11 46.24 -4.04
CA ASP A 158 -4.95 47.20 -4.74
C ASP A 158 -6.11 47.66 -3.86
N PHE A 159 -6.62 46.76 -3.01
CA PHE A 159 -7.67 47.04 -2.03
C PHE A 159 -7.57 46.11 -0.82
N ILE A 160 -8.16 46.55 0.29
CA ILE A 160 -8.21 45.81 1.55
C ILE A 160 -9.66 45.41 1.84
N ILE A 161 -9.82 44.20 2.34
CA ILE A 161 -11.06 43.67 2.88
C ILE A 161 -10.91 43.52 4.40
N ALA A 162 -11.86 44.05 5.15
CA ALA A 162 -11.91 43.95 6.60
C ALA A 162 -13.24 43.35 7.05
N ASP A 163 -13.21 42.12 7.57
CA ASP A 163 -14.38 41.40 8.07
C ASP A 163 -14.49 41.59 9.58
N GLU A 164 -15.45 42.41 10.02
CA GLU A 164 -15.69 42.75 11.43
C GLU A 164 -14.40 43.02 12.24
N PRO A 165 -13.53 43.95 11.78
CA PRO A 165 -12.17 44.10 12.30
C PRO A 165 -12.10 44.55 13.76
N THR A 166 -13.22 44.92 14.36
CA THR A 166 -13.31 45.48 15.71
C THR A 166 -14.20 44.68 16.65
N GLY A 167 -14.81 43.58 16.20
CA GLY A 167 -15.85 42.85 16.95
C GLY A 167 -15.35 42.21 18.25
N ASN A 168 -14.06 41.84 18.32
CA ASN A 168 -13.45 41.15 19.46
C ASN A 168 -12.47 42.03 20.26
N ILE A 169 -12.59 43.37 20.16
CA ILE A 169 -11.58 44.31 20.64
C ILE A 169 -12.23 45.39 21.51
N ASP A 170 -11.54 45.84 22.57
CA ASP A 170 -11.99 46.93 23.43
C ASP A 170 -12.11 48.27 22.68
N SER A 171 -12.92 49.18 23.22
CA SER A 171 -13.27 50.45 22.57
C SER A 171 -12.07 51.33 22.21
N LYS A 172 -11.01 51.36 23.04
CA LYS A 172 -9.80 52.14 22.76
C LYS A 172 -9.05 51.56 21.55
N ASN A 173 -8.80 50.25 21.55
CA ASN A 173 -8.11 49.60 20.43
C ASN A 173 -8.97 49.58 19.15
N LYS A 174 -10.30 49.54 19.26
CA LYS A 174 -11.24 49.67 18.14
C LYS A 174 -11.05 50.99 17.37
N ILE A 175 -10.95 52.12 18.08
CA ILE A 175 -10.68 53.43 17.47
C ILE A 175 -9.33 53.41 16.74
N GLU A 176 -8.28 52.89 17.38
CA GLU A 176 -6.94 52.84 16.76
C GLU A 176 -6.94 52.01 15.46
N VAL A 177 -7.58 50.84 15.47
CA VAL A 177 -7.74 49.97 14.29
C VAL A 177 -8.49 50.70 13.17
N MET A 178 -9.59 51.37 13.49
CA MET A 178 -10.39 52.10 12.50
C MET A 178 -9.65 53.33 11.94
N ASN A 179 -8.88 54.05 12.76
CA ASN A 179 -8.05 55.16 12.32
C ASN A 179 -6.98 54.69 11.33
N ILE A 180 -6.34 53.54 11.57
CA ILE A 180 -5.39 52.94 10.63
C ILE A 180 -6.08 52.63 9.29
N LEU A 181 -7.27 51.99 9.33
CA LEU A 181 -8.03 51.69 8.11
C LEU A 181 -8.46 52.96 7.37
N ARG A 182 -8.84 54.02 8.09
CA ARG A 182 -9.20 55.32 7.49
C ARG A 182 -8.02 55.94 6.76
N LYS A 183 -6.83 55.97 7.38
CA LYS A 183 -5.61 56.47 6.72
C LYS A 183 -5.27 55.67 5.46
N ILE A 184 -5.38 54.34 5.53
CA ILE A 184 -5.17 53.48 4.36
C ILE A 184 -6.17 53.82 3.24
N SER A 185 -7.42 54.12 3.61
CA SER A 185 -8.50 54.39 2.67
C SER A 185 -8.34 55.67 1.83
N GLU A 186 -7.50 56.61 2.28
CA GLU A 186 -7.21 57.85 1.56
C GLU A 186 -6.53 57.59 0.20
N HIS A 187 -5.86 56.44 0.07
CA HIS A 187 -5.12 56.02 -1.11
C HIS A 187 -5.62 54.70 -1.71
N LYS A 188 -6.33 53.87 -0.95
CA LYS A 188 -6.76 52.51 -1.35
C LYS A 188 -8.23 52.30 -1.05
N LEU A 189 -8.87 51.37 -1.75
CA LEU A 189 -10.21 50.92 -1.38
C LEU A 189 -10.12 50.04 -0.13
N VAL A 190 -11.00 50.30 0.85
CA VAL A 190 -11.22 49.44 2.01
C VAL A 190 -12.68 49.01 2.02
N ILE A 191 -12.93 47.70 1.92
CA ILE A 191 -14.27 47.12 2.02
C ILE A 191 -14.45 46.60 3.44
N LEU A 192 -15.30 47.25 4.21
CA LEU A 192 -15.55 46.95 5.61
C LEU A 192 -16.87 46.19 5.77
N VAL A 193 -16.90 45.13 6.57
CA VAL A 193 -18.14 44.53 7.08
C VAL A 193 -18.25 44.86 8.55
N THR A 194 -19.40 45.40 8.95
CA THR A 194 -19.73 45.62 10.37
C THR A 194 -21.23 45.54 10.58
N HIS A 195 -21.63 45.16 11.79
CA HIS A 195 -23.00 45.29 12.28
C HIS A 195 -23.16 46.50 13.23
N GLU A 196 -22.07 47.22 13.52
CA GLU A 196 -22.08 48.42 14.36
C GLU A 196 -22.40 49.66 13.52
N GLU A 197 -23.58 50.23 13.73
CA GLU A 197 -24.07 51.39 12.98
C GLU A 197 -23.18 52.62 13.18
N THR A 198 -22.67 52.82 14.40
CA THR A 198 -21.79 53.93 14.77
C THR A 198 -20.48 53.90 13.98
N ILE A 199 -19.83 52.72 13.86
CA ILE A 199 -18.64 52.55 13.03
C ILE A 199 -18.96 52.83 11.55
N ALA A 200 -20.06 52.26 11.06
CA ALA A 200 -20.45 52.43 9.66
C ALA A 200 -20.70 53.91 9.31
N LYS A 201 -21.43 54.64 10.15
CA LYS A 201 -21.71 56.07 9.94
C LYS A 201 -20.50 56.97 10.11
N TYR A 202 -19.56 56.62 10.98
CA TYR A 202 -18.45 57.52 11.29
C TYR A 202 -17.27 57.38 10.29
N TYR A 203 -16.90 56.16 9.91
CA TYR A 203 -15.67 55.93 9.13
C TYR A 203 -15.89 55.78 7.61
N SER A 204 -17.11 55.44 7.19
CA SER A 204 -17.37 55.04 5.79
C SER A 204 -17.63 56.23 4.88
N ASP A 205 -17.16 56.17 3.63
CA ASP A 205 -17.53 57.12 2.57
C ASP A 205 -18.81 56.67 1.84
N ARG A 206 -19.11 55.36 1.85
CA ARG A 206 -20.32 54.77 1.26
C ARG A 206 -20.83 53.62 2.13
N ILE A 207 -22.14 53.54 2.35
CA ILE A 207 -22.78 52.51 3.16
C ILE A 207 -23.78 51.74 2.30
N ILE A 208 -23.58 50.43 2.21
CA ILE A 208 -24.44 49.49 1.49
C ILE A 208 -25.12 48.61 2.53
N THR A 209 -26.43 48.75 2.67
CA THR A 209 -27.23 48.02 3.65
C THR A 209 -27.78 46.73 3.03
N LEU A 210 -27.57 45.62 3.74
CA LEU A 210 -27.96 44.27 3.34
C LEU A 210 -28.99 43.69 4.29
N VAL A 211 -30.08 43.20 3.74
CA VAL A 211 -31.14 42.47 4.45
C VAL A 211 -31.48 41.22 3.63
N ASP A 212 -31.47 40.05 4.28
CA ASP A 212 -31.81 38.75 3.69
C ASP A 212 -31.14 38.47 2.32
N GLY A 213 -29.85 38.79 2.22
CA GLY A 213 -29.04 38.54 1.03
C GLY A 213 -29.27 39.51 -0.13
N LYS A 214 -30.03 40.59 0.07
CA LYS A 214 -30.30 41.64 -0.92
C LYS A 214 -29.82 43.01 -0.44
N ILE A 215 -29.45 43.87 -1.37
CA ILE A 215 -29.17 45.29 -1.09
C ILE A 215 -30.52 46.01 -0.94
N THR A 216 -30.73 46.66 0.20
CA THR A 216 -31.93 47.48 0.47
C THR A 216 -31.65 48.97 0.41
N SER A 217 -30.42 49.39 0.66
CA SER A 217 -29.98 50.78 0.58
C SER A 217 -28.51 50.86 0.17
N ASP A 218 -28.16 51.87 -0.61
CA ASP A 218 -26.80 52.13 -1.08
C ASP A 218 -26.61 53.65 -1.18
N VAL A 219 -25.90 54.23 -0.20
CA VAL A 219 -25.82 55.68 -0.01
C VAL A 219 -24.38 56.14 0.19
N GLU A 220 -24.04 57.28 -0.43
CA GLU A 220 -22.84 58.02 -0.06
C GLU A 220 -23.03 58.64 1.33
N ASN A 221 -22.07 58.43 2.20
CA ASN A 221 -22.10 58.97 3.54
C ASN A 221 -21.47 60.37 3.55
N LYS A 222 -22.31 61.40 3.40
CA LYS A 222 -21.91 62.81 3.45
C LYS A 222 -21.86 63.38 4.87
N SER A 223 -22.10 62.55 5.87
CA SER A 223 -22.05 62.94 7.29
C SER A 223 -20.60 63.28 7.62
N GLY A 224 -20.26 64.57 7.58
CA GLY A 224 -19.01 65.06 8.15
C GLY A 224 -18.90 64.59 9.60
N VAL A 225 -17.69 64.19 9.98
CA VAL A 225 -17.30 63.70 11.31
C VAL A 225 -18.09 64.39 12.43
N THR A 226 -19.12 63.73 12.96
CA THR A 226 -19.83 64.21 14.14
C THR A 226 -19.23 63.57 15.38
N ASP A 227 -18.86 64.42 16.35
CA ASP A 227 -18.20 64.22 17.66
C ASP A 227 -18.80 63.15 18.62
N GLU A 228 -19.61 62.22 18.14
CA GLU A 228 -20.42 61.33 18.97
C GLU A 228 -19.73 60.01 19.33
N PHE A 229 -18.72 59.58 18.54
CA PHE A 229 -18.10 58.24 18.67
C PHE A 229 -17.11 58.10 19.85
N VAL A 230 -16.56 59.19 20.39
CA VAL A 230 -15.57 59.15 21.50
C VAL A 230 -16.24 59.05 22.89
N ARG A 231 -17.55 59.25 22.98
CA ARG A 231 -18.26 59.57 24.22
C ARG A 231 -18.47 58.42 25.22
N GLU A 232 -18.16 57.16 24.89
CA GLU A 232 -18.48 56.03 25.79
C GLU A 232 -17.53 55.83 26.98
N ASN A 233 -16.35 56.48 27.02
CA ASN A 233 -15.33 56.26 28.07
C ASN A 233 -14.67 57.55 28.62
N GLU A 234 -15.17 58.73 28.25
CA GLU A 234 -14.61 60.01 28.70
C GLU A 234 -15.72 60.82 29.40
N ILE A 235 -15.45 61.29 30.62
CA ILE A 235 -16.33 62.21 31.35
C ILE A 235 -15.68 63.60 31.27
N TYR A 236 -16.36 64.54 30.62
CA TYR A 236 -15.90 65.93 30.53
C TYR A 236 -16.49 66.74 31.67
N LEU A 237 -15.64 67.24 32.56
CA LEU A 237 -16.05 68.04 33.72
C LEU A 237 -16.72 69.35 33.31
N SER A 238 -16.39 69.88 32.13
CA SER A 238 -17.01 71.08 31.53
C SER A 238 -18.45 70.88 31.05
N GLU A 239 -18.92 69.64 30.88
CA GLU A 239 -20.31 69.34 30.48
C GLU A 239 -21.23 69.12 31.69
N LEU A 240 -20.68 68.99 32.90
CA LEU A 240 -21.42 68.84 34.15
C LEU A 240 -21.80 70.22 34.70
N SER A 241 -23.08 70.40 35.02
CA SER A 241 -23.67 71.71 35.33
C SER A 241 -23.31 72.22 36.73
N THR A 242 -23.06 71.31 37.69
CA THR A 242 -22.67 71.66 39.06
C THR A 242 -21.22 71.29 39.32
N LYS A 243 -20.40 72.27 39.75
CA LYS A 243 -19.03 72.10 40.25
C LYS A 243 -18.91 72.72 41.64
N GLU A 244 -18.81 71.89 42.68
CA GLU A 244 -18.64 72.35 44.06
C GLU A 244 -17.36 71.78 44.67
N LYS A 245 -16.63 72.62 45.41
CA LYS A 245 -15.44 72.22 46.15
C LYS A 245 -15.67 72.43 47.64
N LEU A 246 -15.56 71.35 48.41
CA LEU A 246 -15.73 71.34 49.85
C LEU A 246 -14.37 71.04 50.49
N THR A 247 -13.84 72.01 51.25
CA THR A 247 -12.58 71.86 51.97
C THR A 247 -12.83 72.04 53.46
N LYS A 248 -12.41 71.07 54.27
CA LYS A 248 -12.50 71.13 55.73
C LYS A 248 -11.32 70.41 56.38
N ASP A 249 -10.45 71.16 57.05
CA ASP A 249 -9.23 70.75 57.77
C ASP A 249 -8.36 69.69 57.07
N ASN A 250 -8.78 68.42 57.08
CA ASN A 250 -8.06 67.27 56.52
C ASN A 250 -8.81 66.57 55.35
N LEU A 251 -9.86 67.19 54.82
CA LEU A 251 -10.73 66.61 53.79
C LEU A 251 -10.98 67.62 52.67
N GLU A 252 -10.64 67.23 51.45
CA GLU A 252 -10.93 67.97 50.23
C GLU A 252 -11.76 67.09 49.31
N ILE A 253 -12.95 67.57 48.94
CA ILE A 253 -13.88 66.86 48.06
C ILE A 253 -14.27 67.80 46.92
N GLU A 254 -14.15 67.32 45.69
CA GLU A 254 -14.68 67.97 44.51
C GLU A 254 -15.90 67.19 44.01
N TYR A 255 -17.03 67.89 43.90
CA TYR A 255 -18.29 67.34 43.42
C TYR A 255 -18.58 67.89 42.02
N PHE A 256 -18.86 66.96 41.09
CA PHE A 256 -19.34 67.26 39.76
C PHE A 256 -20.60 66.45 39.51
N GLY A 257 -21.69 67.11 39.09
CA GLY A 257 -22.96 66.42 38.89
C GLY A 257 -23.91 67.13 37.94
N ASP A 258 -24.91 66.37 37.45
CA ASP A 258 -26.00 66.86 36.62
C ASP A 258 -27.12 67.45 37.50
N ASP A 259 -27.72 68.57 37.09
CA ASP A 259 -28.69 69.40 37.84
C ASP A 259 -29.97 68.68 38.35
N LYS A 260 -30.13 67.38 38.13
CA LYS A 260 -31.42 66.69 38.32
C LYS A 260 -31.54 65.78 39.54
N ASN A 261 -30.47 65.42 40.26
CA ASN A 261 -30.57 64.51 41.42
C ASN A 261 -29.77 64.99 42.64
N LYS A 262 -30.42 65.03 43.82
CA LYS A 262 -29.74 65.31 45.10
C LYS A 262 -29.11 64.05 45.66
N LEU A 263 -27.81 63.86 45.40
CA LEU A 263 -27.05 62.74 45.96
C LEU A 263 -26.75 62.99 47.46
N LYS A 264 -27.23 62.10 48.33
CA LYS A 264 -26.94 62.15 49.77
C LYS A 264 -25.99 61.01 50.16
N VAL A 265 -24.72 61.36 50.36
CA VAL A 265 -23.63 60.44 50.71
C VAL A 265 -22.94 60.89 51.99
N SER A 266 -22.56 59.94 52.85
CA SER A 266 -21.67 60.16 53.99
C SER A 266 -20.35 59.44 53.74
N LEU A 267 -19.25 60.20 53.80
CA LEU A 267 -17.88 59.69 53.70
C LEU A 267 -17.30 59.51 55.10
N ILE A 268 -16.80 58.32 55.39
CA ILE A 268 -16.23 57.96 56.70
C ILE A 268 -14.83 57.41 56.43
N PHE A 269 -13.80 58.00 57.05
CA PHE A 269 -12.42 57.53 56.92
C PHE A 269 -11.92 57.02 58.27
N GLN A 270 -11.62 55.72 58.35
CA GLN A 270 -11.17 55.07 59.59
C GLN A 270 -10.10 54.02 59.25
N ASP A 271 -8.96 54.07 59.95
CA ASP A 271 -7.83 53.13 59.82
C ASP A 271 -7.35 52.92 58.37
N GLY A 272 -7.25 54.01 57.61
CA GLY A 272 -6.81 53.99 56.20
C GLY A 272 -7.87 53.50 55.21
N THR A 273 -9.09 53.19 55.67
CA THR A 273 -10.19 52.71 54.82
C THR A 273 -11.26 53.78 54.68
N LEU A 274 -11.66 54.06 53.43
CA LEU A 274 -12.79 54.94 53.10
C LEU A 274 -14.07 54.13 52.97
N TYR A 275 -15.06 54.42 53.82
CA TYR A 275 -16.41 53.89 53.75
C TYR A 275 -17.36 54.94 53.19
N ILE A 276 -18.17 54.54 52.21
CA ILE A 276 -19.14 55.40 51.55
C ILE A 276 -20.54 54.87 51.87
N LYS A 277 -21.34 55.65 52.58
CA LYS A 277 -22.74 55.33 52.89
C LYS A 277 -23.65 56.24 52.07
N SER A 278 -24.42 55.65 51.16
CA SER A 278 -25.43 56.36 50.36
C SER A 278 -26.83 55.97 50.80
N SER A 279 -27.78 56.92 50.77
CA SER A 279 -29.21 56.61 50.96
C SER A 279 -29.88 56.02 49.70
N GLU A 280 -29.18 56.04 48.57
CA GLU A 280 -29.64 55.52 47.29
C GLU A 280 -28.71 54.41 46.77
N ASN A 281 -29.24 53.48 45.97
CA ASN A 281 -28.44 52.45 45.30
C ASN A 281 -27.61 53.09 44.18
N VAL A 282 -26.43 53.60 44.56
CA VAL A 282 -25.48 54.23 43.65
C VAL A 282 -24.36 53.25 43.34
N ARG A 283 -24.07 53.07 42.05
CA ARG A 283 -22.90 52.31 41.61
C ARG A 283 -21.65 53.12 41.90
N VAL A 284 -20.75 52.58 42.71
CA VAL A 284 -19.46 53.20 43.04
C VAL A 284 -18.37 52.56 42.17
N ASP A 285 -17.59 53.38 41.47
CA ASP A 285 -16.42 52.95 40.71
C ASP A 285 -15.16 53.64 41.29
N LEU A 286 -14.09 52.87 41.49
CA LEU A 286 -12.83 53.39 42.06
C LEU A 286 -11.83 53.57 40.93
N LEU A 287 -11.66 54.81 40.49
CA LEU A 287 -10.78 55.16 39.39
C LEU A 287 -9.32 55.31 39.85
N ASN A 288 -8.41 54.88 39.00
CA ASN A 288 -6.96 55.04 39.09
C ASN A 288 -6.39 55.33 37.69
N GLU A 289 -5.07 55.56 37.59
CA GLU A 289 -4.40 55.89 36.32
C GLU A 289 -4.61 54.84 35.19
N ASN A 290 -4.98 53.61 35.55
CA ASN A 290 -5.22 52.50 34.62
C ASN A 290 -6.70 52.22 34.36
N SER A 291 -7.60 53.08 34.85
CA SER A 291 -9.04 52.88 34.73
C SER A 291 -9.54 53.15 33.32
N ARG A 292 -10.63 52.46 32.95
CA ARG A 292 -11.20 52.51 31.60
C ARG A 292 -11.88 53.85 31.28
N VAL A 293 -12.33 54.55 32.32
CA VAL A 293 -12.96 55.87 32.24
C VAL A 293 -11.91 56.96 32.51
N LYS A 294 -11.82 57.95 31.62
CA LYS A 294 -10.95 59.13 31.80
C LYS A 294 -11.77 60.36 32.15
N ILE A 295 -11.30 61.11 33.14
CA ILE A 295 -11.85 62.42 33.50
C ILE A 295 -11.03 63.50 32.79
N LEU A 296 -11.69 64.40 32.07
CA LEU A 296 -11.06 65.48 31.30
C LEU A 296 -11.70 66.83 31.66
N GLU A 297 -10.89 67.88 31.78
CA GLU A 297 -11.37 69.24 32.13
C GLU A 297 -12.19 69.87 30.99
N GLU A 298 -11.64 69.89 29.77
CA GLU A 298 -12.25 70.57 28.61
C GLU A 298 -12.52 69.63 27.44
N LYS A 299 -13.58 69.95 26.70
CA LYS A 299 -13.91 69.29 25.44
C LYS A 299 -12.96 69.75 24.34
N VAL A 300 -11.98 68.91 24.01
CA VAL A 300 -11.12 69.15 22.85
C VAL A 300 -11.83 68.62 21.61
N THR A 301 -12.30 69.50 20.74
CA THR A 301 -12.82 69.14 19.41
C THR A 301 -11.65 68.64 18.55
N ARG A 302 -11.34 67.35 18.65
CA ARG A 302 -10.24 66.77 17.87
C ARG A 302 -10.73 66.57 16.45
N LYS A 303 -10.24 67.39 15.53
CA LYS A 303 -10.34 67.09 14.10
C LYS A 303 -9.62 65.74 13.86
N PRO A 304 -10.15 64.84 12.99
CA PRO A 304 -9.49 63.58 12.65
C PRO A 304 -8.01 63.75 12.23
N GLU A 305 -7.69 64.92 11.69
CA GLU A 305 -6.37 65.32 11.20
C GLU A 305 -5.31 65.40 12.31
N GLU A 306 -5.67 65.77 13.55
CA GLU A 306 -4.71 65.91 14.67
C GLU A 306 -4.35 64.59 15.36
N LEU A 307 -5.01 63.49 15.01
CA LEU A 307 -4.67 62.13 15.47
C LEU A 307 -3.55 61.48 14.63
N SER A 308 -2.98 62.21 13.65
CA SER A 308 -1.98 61.71 12.71
C SER A 308 -0.57 62.22 13.01
N GLN A 309 0.25 61.42 13.70
CA GLN A 309 1.71 61.65 13.75
C GLN A 309 2.50 60.84 12.70
N THR A 310 1.82 60.13 11.79
CA THR A 310 2.48 59.30 10.77
C THR A 310 1.78 59.45 9.43
N ASP A 311 2.46 60.10 8.50
CA ASP A 311 2.10 60.15 7.09
C ASP A 311 2.45 58.82 6.42
N PHE A 312 1.54 58.30 5.59
CA PHE A 312 1.71 57.04 4.87
C PHE A 312 2.42 57.28 3.52
N GLU A 313 3.72 57.05 3.44
CA GLU A 313 4.45 57.10 2.17
C GLU A 313 4.27 55.79 1.36
N TYR A 314 3.20 55.70 0.58
CA TYR A 314 2.89 54.51 -0.24
C TYR A 314 3.95 54.16 -1.30
N GLN A 315 4.84 55.09 -1.65
CA GLN A 315 5.89 54.85 -2.64
C GLN A 315 6.93 53.83 -2.14
N ASP A 316 7.23 53.86 -0.84
CA ASP A 316 8.04 52.86 -0.13
C ASP A 316 7.33 51.50 -0.02
N LEU A 317 6.02 51.49 -0.30
CA LEU A 317 5.23 50.29 -0.46
C LEU A 317 5.22 49.73 -1.91
N SER A 318 5.88 50.34 -2.89
CA SER A 318 5.98 49.72 -4.23
C SER A 318 6.87 48.46 -4.22
N ILE A 319 6.60 47.49 -5.10
CA ILE A 319 7.43 46.28 -5.29
C ILE A 319 7.85 46.22 -6.75
N GLU A 320 9.16 46.32 -7.00
CA GLU A 320 9.71 46.24 -8.35
C GLU A 320 9.57 44.82 -8.92
N PRO A 321 9.19 44.67 -10.21
CA PRO A 321 9.00 43.37 -10.85
C PRO A 321 10.24 42.45 -10.78
N GLU A 322 11.44 43.02 -10.83
CA GLU A 322 12.72 42.29 -10.84
C GLU A 322 12.99 41.53 -9.53
N LYS A 323 12.37 41.95 -8.42
CA LYS A 323 12.50 41.30 -7.11
C LYS A 323 11.62 40.05 -6.97
N LEU A 324 10.72 39.79 -7.93
CA LEU A 324 9.84 38.63 -7.94
C LEU A 324 10.57 37.39 -8.50
N GLY A 325 11.20 36.63 -7.61
CA GLY A 325 11.81 35.34 -7.96
C GLY A 325 10.82 34.17 -8.06
N LYS A 326 11.35 32.96 -8.33
CA LYS A 326 10.55 31.73 -8.20
C LYS A 326 10.04 31.59 -6.76
N ARG A 327 8.75 31.30 -6.59
CA ARG A 327 8.10 31.07 -5.28
C ARG A 327 8.79 29.91 -4.56
N LYS A 328 9.64 30.19 -3.58
CA LYS A 328 10.26 29.22 -2.67
C LYS A 328 9.61 29.33 -1.28
N LEU A 329 8.29 29.17 -1.22
CA LEU A 329 7.53 29.20 0.04
C LEU A 329 8.06 28.19 1.06
N PHE A 330 8.47 27.02 0.56
CA PHE A 330 8.91 25.92 1.39
C PHE A 330 10.26 25.40 0.88
N SER A 331 11.32 25.71 1.63
CA SER A 331 12.63 25.09 1.39
C SER A 331 12.55 23.60 1.70
N LEU A 332 12.90 22.74 0.73
CA LEU A 332 12.93 21.29 0.92
C LEU A 332 13.76 20.90 2.15
N LYS A 333 14.95 21.52 2.32
CA LYS A 333 15.85 21.24 3.45
C LYS A 333 15.21 21.60 4.79
N THR A 334 14.55 22.74 4.87
CA THR A 334 13.91 23.21 6.11
C THR A 334 12.71 22.32 6.43
N ASN A 335 11.89 22.00 5.43
CA ASN A 335 10.77 21.08 5.59
C ASN A 335 11.25 19.72 6.10
N LEU A 336 12.21 19.09 5.41
CA LEU A 336 12.76 17.80 5.84
C LEU A 336 13.21 17.83 7.31
N ARG A 337 13.91 18.89 7.73
CA ARG A 337 14.34 19.05 9.14
C ARG A 337 13.17 19.16 10.12
N VAL A 338 12.14 19.93 9.76
CA VAL A 338 10.92 20.09 10.59
C VAL A 338 10.13 18.79 10.64
N SER A 339 9.91 18.12 9.50
CA SER A 339 9.24 16.82 9.41
C SER A 339 9.96 15.77 10.26
N PHE A 340 11.30 15.80 10.26
CA PHE A 340 12.13 14.91 11.07
C PHE A 340 11.99 15.19 12.58
N SER A 341 12.02 16.46 13.01
CA SER A 341 11.93 16.80 14.44
C SER A 341 10.55 16.47 15.04
N LYS A 342 9.47 16.50 14.23
CA LYS A 342 8.12 16.07 14.63
C LYS A 342 8.07 14.61 15.11
N LEU A 343 9.02 13.75 14.71
CA LEU A 343 9.00 12.32 15.01
C LEU A 343 9.47 12.03 16.44
N PHE A 344 10.41 12.83 16.95
CA PHE A 344 11.03 12.62 18.27
C PHE A 344 10.17 13.15 19.43
N ASN A 345 9.32 14.15 19.19
CA ASN A 345 8.50 14.81 20.22
C ASN A 345 7.02 14.34 20.23
N LYS A 346 6.73 13.07 19.94
CA LYS A 346 5.34 12.56 19.97
C LYS A 346 4.95 11.88 21.29
N SER A 347 3.68 12.03 21.65
CA SER A 347 3.01 11.32 22.74
C SER A 347 3.00 9.80 22.51
N PHE A 348 2.71 9.02 23.56
CA PHE A 348 2.64 7.55 23.51
C PHE A 348 1.76 7.03 22.35
N ARG A 349 0.60 7.64 22.12
CA ARG A 349 -0.29 7.31 20.98
C ARG A 349 0.38 7.55 19.63
N GLY A 350 1.22 8.58 19.52
CA GLY A 350 2.01 8.85 18.33
C GLY A 350 3.05 7.76 18.07
N LYS A 351 3.74 7.27 19.11
CA LYS A 351 4.71 6.17 19.03
C LYS A 351 4.06 4.84 18.59
N LEU A 352 2.84 4.56 19.04
CA LEU A 352 2.09 3.37 18.62
C LEU A 352 1.75 3.38 17.12
N LEU A 353 1.45 4.56 16.57
CA LEU A 353 1.23 4.72 15.13
C LEU A 353 2.51 4.45 14.31
N PHE A 354 3.68 4.81 14.82
CA PHE A 354 4.96 4.49 14.17
C PHE A 354 5.20 2.98 14.09
N LEU A 355 4.91 2.25 15.16
CA LEU A 355 5.01 0.79 15.18
C LEU A 355 4.11 0.16 14.11
N ALA A 356 2.87 0.64 13.99
CA ALA A 356 1.94 0.17 12.96
C ALA A 356 2.48 0.38 11.53
N LEU A 357 3.16 1.51 11.27
CA LEU A 357 3.77 1.79 9.97
C LEU A 357 5.00 0.91 9.67
N ILE A 358 5.79 0.59 10.69
CA ILE A 358 6.91 -0.37 10.59
C ILE A 358 6.37 -1.76 10.27
N ILE A 359 5.33 -2.20 10.98
CA ILE A 359 4.65 -3.48 10.72
C ILE A 359 4.10 -3.51 9.28
N SER A 360 3.46 -2.43 8.83
CA SER A 360 2.97 -2.32 7.44
C SER A 360 4.11 -2.48 6.43
N GLY A 361 5.27 -1.86 6.66
CA GLY A 361 6.46 -2.03 5.82
C GLY A 361 6.97 -3.47 5.76
N ALA A 362 6.98 -4.16 6.90
CA ALA A 362 7.36 -5.57 6.98
C ALA A 362 6.36 -6.47 6.22
N LEU A 363 5.06 -6.20 6.31
CA LEU A 363 4.04 -6.94 5.57
C LEU A 363 4.17 -6.74 4.05
N ILE A 364 4.50 -5.51 3.60
CA ILE A 364 4.77 -5.23 2.18
C ILE A 364 6.00 -6.00 1.68
N ALA A 365 7.05 -6.14 2.51
CA ALA A 365 8.22 -6.95 2.17
C ALA A 365 7.86 -8.42 1.94
N ILE A 366 7.02 -9.00 2.81
CA ILE A 366 6.54 -10.37 2.65
C ILE A 366 5.81 -10.55 1.31
N GLY A 367 4.90 -9.63 0.96
CA GLY A 367 4.19 -9.66 -0.32
C GLY A 367 5.15 -9.57 -1.51
N ALA A 368 6.10 -8.64 -1.48
CA ALA A 368 7.08 -8.46 -2.56
C ALA A 368 8.00 -9.68 -2.75
N ILE A 369 8.45 -10.31 -1.66
CA ILE A 369 9.29 -11.51 -1.72
C ILE A 369 8.49 -12.69 -2.29
N ARG A 370 7.25 -12.90 -1.84
CA ARG A 370 6.36 -13.96 -2.33
C ARG A 370 6.08 -13.83 -3.83
N ILE A 371 5.76 -12.62 -4.29
CA ILE A 371 5.57 -12.32 -5.71
C ILE A 371 6.86 -12.64 -6.49
N GLY A 372 8.03 -12.28 -5.97
CA GLY A 372 9.29 -12.57 -6.62
C GLY A 372 9.56 -14.05 -6.82
N ASN A 373 9.27 -14.88 -5.81
CA ASN A 373 9.50 -16.32 -5.89
C ASN A 373 8.64 -17.01 -6.95
N LEU A 374 7.44 -16.48 -7.23
CA LEU A 374 6.58 -17.00 -8.29
C LEU A 374 7.22 -16.84 -9.68
N PHE A 375 7.93 -15.74 -9.92
CA PHE A 375 8.54 -15.46 -11.22
C PHE A 375 9.90 -16.15 -11.42
N THR A 376 10.56 -16.56 -10.34
CA THR A 376 11.92 -17.13 -10.40
C THR A 376 11.97 -18.64 -10.24
N HIS A 377 10.92 -19.27 -9.70
CA HIS A 377 10.82 -20.72 -9.63
C HIS A 377 10.50 -21.31 -11.02
N LYS A 378 11.55 -21.51 -11.82
CA LYS A 378 11.49 -22.30 -13.05
C LYS A 378 11.36 -23.78 -12.68
N ILE A 379 10.50 -24.49 -13.40
CA ILE A 379 10.40 -25.95 -13.29
C ILE A 379 11.74 -26.51 -13.81
N PRO A 380 12.52 -27.23 -12.99
CA PRO A 380 13.78 -27.83 -13.45
C PRO A 380 13.50 -28.83 -14.59
N GLU A 381 14.23 -28.75 -15.71
CA GLU A 381 14.01 -29.68 -16.85
C GLU A 381 14.26 -31.15 -16.48
N ASP A 382 15.05 -31.38 -15.42
CA ASP A 382 15.37 -32.66 -14.82
C ASP A 382 14.24 -33.26 -13.99
N GLU A 383 13.26 -32.46 -13.55
CA GLU A 383 12.07 -32.91 -12.81
C GLU A 383 10.85 -33.14 -13.74
N ILE A 384 10.96 -32.74 -15.00
CA ILE A 384 9.91 -32.92 -16.01
C ILE A 384 10.02 -34.32 -16.63
N VAL A 385 8.90 -35.03 -16.68
CA VAL A 385 8.75 -36.34 -17.34
C VAL A 385 9.20 -36.26 -18.81
N ASP A 386 9.85 -37.32 -19.29
CA ASP A 386 10.36 -37.38 -20.67
C ASP A 386 9.22 -37.21 -21.70
N LYS A 387 9.52 -36.56 -22.81
CA LYS A 387 8.56 -36.30 -23.90
C LYS A 387 8.07 -37.59 -24.57
N ASP A 388 8.81 -38.69 -24.43
CA ASP A 388 8.52 -39.97 -25.07
C ASP A 388 7.62 -40.87 -24.19
N ILE A 389 7.08 -40.34 -23.08
CA ILE A 389 6.10 -41.00 -22.21
C ILE A 389 4.69 -40.49 -22.52
N TYR A 390 3.77 -41.40 -22.76
CA TYR A 390 2.36 -41.13 -23.08
C TYR A 390 1.43 -41.90 -22.14
N TYR A 391 0.30 -41.32 -21.76
CA TYR A 391 -0.80 -41.98 -21.08
C TYR A 391 -1.80 -42.49 -22.13
N ILE A 392 -2.19 -43.78 -22.06
CA ILE A 392 -3.23 -44.39 -22.90
C ILE A 392 -4.49 -44.59 -22.06
N GLY A 393 -5.61 -44.02 -22.51
CA GLY A 393 -6.91 -44.07 -21.83
C GLY A 393 -7.36 -42.71 -21.26
N ASP A 394 -8.59 -42.65 -20.74
CA ASP A 394 -9.10 -41.49 -19.99
C ASP A 394 -8.57 -41.56 -18.55
N GLU A 395 -7.98 -40.46 -18.06
CA GLU A 395 -7.45 -40.33 -16.69
C GLU A 395 -8.45 -40.75 -15.61
N LYS A 396 -9.76 -40.67 -15.90
CA LYS A 396 -10.85 -41.03 -14.98
C LYS A 396 -11.48 -42.39 -15.23
N ASN A 397 -11.15 -43.08 -16.33
CA ASN A 397 -11.83 -44.31 -16.74
C ASN A 397 -10.86 -45.50 -16.72
N THR A 398 -11.09 -46.41 -15.78
CA THR A 398 -10.22 -47.57 -15.48
C THR A 398 -10.59 -48.83 -16.27
N SER A 399 -11.38 -48.70 -17.34
CA SER A 399 -11.85 -49.87 -18.09
C SER A 399 -10.70 -50.58 -18.82
N PRO A 400 -10.59 -51.92 -18.74
CA PRO A 400 -9.58 -52.68 -19.46
C PRO A 400 -9.75 -52.57 -20.98
N PHE A 401 -8.63 -52.48 -21.71
CA PHE A 401 -8.63 -52.46 -23.16
C PHE A 401 -7.63 -53.47 -23.73
N LYS A 402 -8.06 -54.16 -24.79
CA LYS A 402 -7.30 -55.15 -25.54
C LYS A 402 -6.78 -54.49 -26.82
N ILE A 403 -5.47 -54.56 -27.06
CA ILE A 403 -4.89 -54.13 -28.33
C ILE A 403 -4.72 -55.40 -29.18
N GLU A 404 -5.70 -55.69 -30.04
CA GLU A 404 -5.62 -56.86 -30.91
C GLU A 404 -4.54 -56.66 -32.00
N GLY A 405 -3.60 -57.60 -32.10
CA GLY A 405 -2.65 -57.70 -33.22
C GLY A 405 -1.26 -57.09 -32.99
N GLU A 406 -0.95 -56.56 -31.80
CA GLU A 406 0.37 -56.00 -31.48
C GLU A 406 0.96 -56.68 -30.25
N THR A 407 1.56 -57.87 -30.42
CA THR A 407 2.28 -58.61 -29.36
C THR A 407 3.56 -57.91 -28.87
N ASN A 408 3.86 -56.71 -29.36
CA ASN A 408 5.13 -55.99 -29.15
C ASN A 408 4.97 -54.62 -28.46
N LEU A 409 3.80 -54.33 -27.88
CA LEU A 409 3.48 -53.02 -27.34
C LEU A 409 3.86 -52.90 -25.84
N PHE A 410 4.80 -52.01 -25.53
CA PHE A 410 5.32 -51.81 -24.17
C PHE A 410 4.38 -50.96 -23.32
N LEU A 411 3.54 -51.60 -22.52
CA LEU A 411 2.57 -50.95 -21.64
C LEU A 411 3.06 -50.97 -20.19
N MET A 412 3.45 -49.81 -19.67
CA MET A 412 3.77 -49.57 -18.27
C MET A 412 2.49 -49.29 -17.47
N ARG A 413 2.42 -49.67 -16.20
CA ARG A 413 1.24 -49.41 -15.33
C ARG A 413 1.39 -48.05 -14.60
N ASN A 414 0.26 -47.38 -14.31
CA ASN A 414 0.22 -45.93 -14.05
C ASN A 414 1.03 -45.35 -12.87
N ASP A 415 1.36 -46.11 -11.84
CA ASP A 415 1.92 -45.48 -10.64
C ASP A 415 3.45 -45.54 -10.62
N TYR A 416 4.09 -44.43 -10.23
CA TYR A 416 5.52 -44.33 -9.91
C TYR A 416 6.04 -45.38 -8.90
N SER A 417 5.15 -46.23 -8.42
CA SER A 417 5.33 -47.34 -7.50
C SER A 417 5.69 -48.68 -8.18
N TYR A 418 5.53 -48.83 -9.51
CA TYR A 418 5.74 -50.10 -10.22
C TYR A 418 7.01 -50.12 -11.08
N GLY A 419 8.12 -49.68 -10.48
CA GLY A 419 9.46 -49.96 -10.98
C GLY A 419 10.07 -51.15 -10.23
N THR A 420 11.06 -51.79 -10.83
CA THR A 420 11.89 -52.73 -10.09
C THR A 420 12.94 -51.99 -9.28
N THR A 421 13.48 -52.65 -8.25
CA THR A 421 14.62 -52.10 -7.52
C THR A 421 15.91 -52.37 -8.27
N LEU A 422 16.61 -51.30 -8.65
CA LEU A 422 18.00 -51.38 -9.05
C LEU A 422 18.87 -51.36 -7.79
N TYR A 423 19.58 -52.46 -7.54
CA TYR A 423 20.62 -52.55 -6.52
C TYR A 423 21.98 -52.30 -7.16
N ILE A 424 22.79 -51.43 -6.57
CA ILE A 424 24.16 -51.20 -7.03
C ILE A 424 25.11 -51.53 -5.88
N SER A 425 26.04 -52.45 -6.13
CA SER A 425 27.03 -52.89 -5.13
C SER A 425 28.35 -52.12 -5.26
N SER A 426 28.86 -51.60 -4.15
CA SER A 426 30.23 -51.10 -4.01
C SER A 426 31.24 -52.26 -3.93
N VAL A 427 32.43 -52.09 -4.52
CA VAL A 427 33.57 -53.00 -4.33
C VAL A 427 34.53 -52.35 -3.32
N GLY A 428 34.59 -52.91 -2.10
CA GLY A 428 35.49 -52.49 -1.01
C GLY A 428 34.88 -52.64 0.40
N ASN A 429 35.70 -52.53 1.45
CA ASN A 429 35.39 -52.80 2.88
C ASN A 429 34.30 -51.94 3.56
N LYS A 430 33.49 -51.19 2.80
CA LYS A 430 32.23 -50.60 3.25
C LYS A 430 31.15 -50.93 2.22
N ALA A 431 30.41 -52.00 2.48
CA ALA A 431 29.32 -52.45 1.63
C ALA A 431 28.10 -51.51 1.82
N GLY A 432 27.97 -50.50 0.94
CA GLY A 432 26.73 -49.77 0.74
C GLY A 432 26.01 -50.32 -0.50
N SER A 433 24.70 -50.52 -0.39
CA SER A 433 23.83 -50.77 -1.55
C SER A 433 22.91 -49.56 -1.75
N TYR A 434 22.80 -49.09 -2.99
CA TYR A 434 21.83 -48.07 -3.37
C TYR A 434 20.65 -48.75 -4.04
N GLN A 435 19.45 -48.42 -3.58
CA GLN A 435 18.19 -48.94 -4.09
C GLN A 435 17.37 -47.77 -4.62
N THR A 436 16.95 -47.86 -5.88
CA THR A 436 16.00 -46.91 -6.46
C THR A 436 15.02 -47.63 -7.37
N PHE A 437 13.82 -47.08 -7.44
CA PHE A 437 12.79 -47.56 -8.35
C PHE A 437 13.12 -47.10 -9.76
N VAL A 438 13.18 -48.05 -10.68
CA VAL A 438 13.48 -47.79 -12.08
C VAL A 438 12.48 -48.45 -13.00
N THR A 439 12.26 -47.84 -14.16
CA THR A 439 11.48 -48.44 -15.24
C THR A 439 12.42 -48.99 -16.30
N LEU A 440 12.21 -50.25 -16.71
CA LEU A 440 13.02 -50.88 -17.75
C LEU A 440 12.42 -50.67 -19.14
N VAL A 441 13.28 -50.28 -20.06
CA VAL A 441 12.94 -49.93 -21.43
C VAL A 441 13.86 -50.69 -22.39
N PRO A 442 13.37 -51.17 -23.55
CA PRO A 442 14.22 -51.75 -24.57
C PRO A 442 15.26 -50.75 -25.09
N VAL A 443 16.45 -51.25 -25.41
CA VAL A 443 17.55 -50.46 -25.97
C VAL A 443 17.19 -49.77 -27.30
N GLU A 444 16.21 -50.30 -28.04
CA GLU A 444 15.76 -49.73 -29.31
C GLU A 444 15.07 -48.37 -29.16
N GLU A 445 14.61 -48.05 -27.95
CA GLU A 445 14.00 -46.77 -27.63
C GLU A 445 15.03 -45.69 -27.21
N ILE A 446 16.33 -45.99 -27.32
CA ILE A 446 17.41 -45.05 -27.11
C ILE A 446 18.41 -45.07 -28.27
N LYS A 447 18.85 -43.89 -28.71
CA LYS A 447 19.87 -43.75 -29.76
C LYS A 447 21.25 -43.52 -29.15
N GLU A 448 22.33 -43.93 -29.83
CA GLU A 448 23.71 -43.68 -29.37
C GLU A 448 24.00 -42.18 -29.12
N SER A 449 23.44 -41.30 -29.95
CA SER A 449 23.51 -39.83 -29.78
C SER A 449 22.89 -39.31 -28.47
N GLU A 450 22.20 -40.17 -27.72
CA GLU A 450 21.60 -39.86 -26.43
C GLU A 450 22.41 -40.36 -25.24
N LEU A 451 23.54 -41.03 -25.48
CA LEU A 451 24.47 -41.36 -24.43
C LEU A 451 25.29 -40.14 -24.04
N LEU A 452 25.30 -39.86 -22.73
CA LEU A 452 26.23 -38.90 -22.12
C LEU A 452 27.62 -39.53 -22.01
N TYR A 453 27.68 -40.81 -21.63
CA TYR A 453 28.91 -41.59 -21.45
C TYR A 453 28.67 -43.08 -21.74
N GLY A 454 29.70 -43.80 -22.20
CA GLY A 454 29.65 -45.25 -22.40
C GLY A 454 29.04 -45.71 -23.73
N THR A 455 28.54 -46.95 -23.79
CA THR A 455 27.99 -47.59 -24.99
C THR A 455 26.58 -48.15 -24.75
N LEU A 456 25.84 -48.47 -25.82
CA LEU A 456 24.57 -49.19 -25.70
C LEU A 456 24.81 -50.66 -25.30
N PRO A 457 23.86 -51.31 -24.59
CA PRO A 457 23.94 -52.72 -24.25
C PRO A 457 24.07 -53.63 -25.48
N GLN A 458 25.14 -54.42 -25.54
CA GLN A 458 25.38 -55.37 -26.62
C GLN A 458 24.88 -56.78 -26.26
N ASN A 459 24.91 -57.12 -24.97
CA ASN A 459 24.54 -58.42 -24.43
C ASN A 459 23.44 -58.30 -23.35
N ASP A 460 22.84 -59.42 -22.97
CA ASP A 460 21.72 -59.47 -22.03
C ASP A 460 22.10 -59.04 -20.59
N ASN A 461 23.40 -59.09 -20.25
CA ASN A 461 23.90 -58.71 -18.94
C ASN A 461 24.36 -57.24 -18.87
N GLU A 462 24.03 -56.41 -19.87
CA GLU A 462 24.45 -55.01 -19.93
C GLU A 462 23.24 -54.07 -19.86
N ILE A 463 23.41 -52.95 -19.17
CA ILE A 463 22.37 -51.93 -19.02
C ILE A 463 22.91 -50.51 -19.18
N VAL A 464 22.06 -49.59 -19.61
CA VAL A 464 22.31 -48.15 -19.60
C VAL A 464 21.33 -47.49 -18.64
N ILE A 465 21.82 -46.64 -17.74
CA ILE A 465 20.98 -45.89 -16.80
C ILE A 465 20.83 -44.44 -17.26
N THR A 466 19.77 -43.75 -16.84
CA THR A 466 19.62 -42.32 -17.13
C THR A 466 20.45 -41.43 -16.20
N LYS A 467 20.68 -40.18 -16.64
CA LYS A 467 21.41 -39.16 -15.88
C LYS A 467 20.78 -38.91 -14.51
N SER A 468 19.45 -38.91 -14.39
CA SER A 468 18.78 -38.70 -13.11
C SER A 468 19.04 -39.81 -12.10
N ILE A 469 19.12 -41.07 -12.53
CA ILE A 469 19.51 -42.19 -11.66
C ILE A 469 20.97 -42.00 -11.22
N ALA A 470 21.85 -41.68 -12.16
CA ALA A 470 23.27 -41.45 -11.89
C ALA A 470 23.50 -40.27 -10.92
N GLU A 471 22.79 -39.16 -11.07
CA GLU A 471 22.85 -38.00 -10.19
C GLU A 471 22.28 -38.30 -8.79
N LYS A 472 21.20 -39.09 -8.69
CA LYS A 472 20.68 -39.53 -7.39
C LYS A 472 21.69 -40.42 -6.65
N ILE A 473 22.32 -41.37 -7.34
CA ILE A 473 23.43 -42.18 -6.79
C ILE A 473 24.57 -41.26 -6.31
N MET A 474 24.91 -40.24 -7.10
CA MET A 474 25.93 -39.27 -6.72
C MET A 474 25.52 -38.35 -5.59
N SER A 475 24.23 -38.06 -5.39
CA SER A 475 23.77 -37.15 -4.33
C SER A 475 23.92 -37.76 -2.93
N ASP A 476 23.91 -39.09 -2.84
CA ASP A 476 24.09 -39.87 -1.62
C ASP A 476 25.59 -40.01 -1.22
N LYS A 477 26.34 -38.92 -1.42
CA LYS A 477 27.82 -38.75 -1.54
C LYS A 477 28.70 -39.47 -0.51
N GLN A 478 28.16 -39.99 0.60
CA GLN A 478 28.97 -40.47 1.72
C GLN A 478 29.12 -41.99 1.81
N THR A 479 28.33 -42.79 1.08
CA THR A 479 28.28 -44.25 1.30
C THR A 479 28.92 -45.10 0.20
N MET A 480 29.16 -44.57 -1.01
CA MET A 480 29.56 -45.39 -2.17
C MET A 480 30.92 -45.07 -2.83
N GLY A 481 31.63 -44.01 -2.42
CA GLY A 481 32.94 -43.66 -2.99
C GLY A 481 32.92 -43.23 -4.47
N ILE A 482 31.76 -42.78 -4.97
CA ILE A 482 31.56 -42.32 -6.35
C ILE A 482 31.64 -40.79 -6.36
N TYR A 483 32.76 -40.24 -6.82
CA TYR A 483 33.01 -38.79 -6.89
C TYR A 483 32.78 -38.20 -8.29
N ASP A 484 32.74 -39.05 -9.31
CA ASP A 484 32.47 -38.69 -10.70
C ASP A 484 31.36 -39.60 -11.24
N ILE A 485 30.44 -39.02 -12.02
CA ILE A 485 29.33 -39.73 -12.66
C ILE A 485 29.84 -40.86 -13.56
N ARG A 486 31.03 -40.70 -14.16
CA ARG A 486 31.66 -41.73 -15.00
C ARG A 486 32.07 -42.98 -14.23
N ALA A 487 32.34 -42.85 -12.93
CA ALA A 487 32.76 -43.97 -12.08
C ALA A 487 31.64 -45.00 -11.82
N ILE A 488 30.41 -44.69 -12.25
CA ILE A 488 29.27 -45.61 -12.23
C ILE A 488 29.37 -46.64 -13.38
N ILE A 489 30.02 -46.28 -14.49
CA ILE A 489 30.21 -47.19 -15.63
C ILE A 489 31.16 -48.32 -15.22
N GLY A 490 30.79 -49.54 -15.55
CA GLY A 490 31.50 -50.77 -15.18
C GLY A 490 31.11 -51.34 -13.82
N LYS A 491 30.30 -50.63 -13.03
CA LYS A 491 29.75 -51.17 -11.78
C LYS A 491 28.73 -52.27 -12.06
N LYS A 492 28.67 -53.22 -11.12
CA LYS A 492 27.64 -54.25 -11.10
C LYS A 492 26.37 -53.68 -10.51
N ALA A 493 25.27 -53.96 -11.17
CA ALA A 493 23.93 -53.76 -10.70
C ALA A 493 23.19 -55.09 -10.68
N SER A 494 22.14 -55.17 -9.87
CA SER A 494 21.16 -56.22 -9.98
C SER A 494 19.78 -55.60 -9.95
N VAL A 495 18.87 -56.31 -10.58
CA VAL A 495 17.46 -56.01 -10.64
C VAL A 495 16.73 -57.24 -10.13
N LYS A 496 15.56 -57.10 -9.52
CA LYS A 496 14.83 -58.28 -9.02
C LYS A 496 14.59 -59.28 -10.17
N GLY A 497 15.07 -60.52 -10.01
CA GLY A 497 15.03 -61.57 -11.04
C GLY A 497 16.26 -61.65 -11.95
N LEU A 498 17.15 -60.65 -11.97
CA LEU A 498 18.40 -60.69 -12.76
C LEU A 498 19.59 -60.11 -11.98
N SER A 499 20.61 -60.95 -11.78
CA SER A 499 21.84 -60.59 -11.07
C SER A 499 23.01 -60.38 -12.04
N ASN A 500 24.07 -59.69 -11.59
CA ASN A 500 25.29 -59.44 -12.37
C ASN A 500 25.13 -58.58 -13.64
N LEU A 501 24.18 -57.64 -13.66
CA LEU A 501 24.08 -56.65 -14.73
C LEU A 501 25.26 -55.67 -14.66
N LYS A 502 25.84 -55.32 -15.79
CA LYS A 502 26.93 -54.34 -15.90
C LYS A 502 26.40 -53.04 -16.46
N ILE A 503 26.62 -51.93 -15.76
CA ILE A 503 26.29 -50.61 -16.27
C ILE A 503 27.33 -50.24 -17.34
N VAL A 504 26.93 -50.14 -18.60
CA VAL A 504 27.84 -49.87 -19.73
C VAL A 504 27.73 -48.44 -20.26
N GLY A 505 26.70 -47.70 -19.87
CA GLY A 505 26.55 -46.30 -20.24
C GLY A 505 25.54 -45.53 -19.41
N ILE A 506 25.57 -44.21 -19.60
CA ILE A 506 24.70 -43.23 -18.95
C ILE A 506 24.06 -42.38 -20.03
N SER A 507 22.74 -42.32 -20.07
CA SER A 507 21.96 -41.55 -21.03
C SER A 507 21.71 -40.11 -20.56
N LYS A 508 21.61 -39.17 -21.50
CA LYS A 508 21.27 -37.76 -21.25
C LYS A 508 19.82 -37.53 -20.81
N ARG A 509 18.96 -38.56 -20.83
CA ARG A 509 17.55 -38.49 -20.42
C ARG A 509 17.41 -38.21 -18.90
N THR A 510 16.30 -37.59 -18.54
CA THR A 510 16.00 -37.11 -17.17
C THR A 510 14.99 -38.01 -16.43
N SER A 511 14.15 -38.78 -17.12
CA SER A 511 13.28 -39.76 -16.45
C SER A 511 14.10 -40.95 -15.89
N PRO A 512 13.70 -41.57 -14.76
CA PRO A 512 14.45 -42.67 -14.13
C PRO A 512 14.26 -44.00 -14.87
N LEU A 513 14.92 -44.12 -16.03
CA LEU A 513 14.81 -45.28 -16.93
C LEU A 513 16.10 -46.11 -16.95
N VAL A 514 15.97 -47.41 -17.18
CA VAL A 514 17.07 -48.33 -17.42
C VAL A 514 16.85 -49.00 -18.77
N PHE A 515 17.80 -48.85 -19.68
CA PHE A 515 17.76 -49.45 -21.01
C PHE A 515 18.49 -50.78 -21.01
N ALA A 516 17.84 -51.84 -21.50
CA ALA A 516 18.37 -53.19 -21.59
C ALA A 516 17.97 -53.85 -22.92
N LYS A 517 18.54 -55.02 -23.26
CA LYS A 517 18.06 -55.80 -24.40
C LYS A 517 16.58 -56.13 -24.24
N ARG A 518 15.85 -56.17 -25.36
CA ARG A 518 14.39 -56.35 -25.36
C ARG A 518 13.92 -57.57 -24.59
N VAL A 519 14.58 -58.72 -24.77
CA VAL A 519 14.27 -59.97 -24.06
C VAL A 519 14.39 -59.78 -22.55
N VAL A 520 15.44 -59.10 -22.11
CA VAL A 520 15.71 -58.78 -20.70
C VAL A 520 14.71 -57.79 -20.13
N ALA A 521 14.42 -56.70 -20.86
CA ALA A 521 13.42 -55.72 -20.47
C ALA A 521 12.02 -56.37 -20.35
N ASN A 522 11.67 -57.27 -21.28
CA ASN A 522 10.43 -58.05 -21.26
C ASN A 522 10.36 -59.00 -20.07
N ALA A 523 11.41 -59.79 -19.86
CA ALA A 523 11.47 -60.78 -18.78
C ALA A 523 11.34 -60.11 -17.40
N ILE A 524 12.00 -58.98 -17.18
CA ILE A 524 11.92 -58.26 -15.91
C ILE A 524 10.58 -57.55 -15.74
N ASN A 525 10.06 -56.88 -16.78
CA ASN A 525 8.76 -56.24 -16.65
C ASN A 525 7.65 -57.29 -16.42
N ALA A 526 7.76 -58.47 -17.03
CA ALA A 526 6.90 -59.60 -16.75
C ALA A 526 7.03 -60.09 -15.29
N SER A 527 8.24 -60.12 -14.72
CA SER A 527 8.46 -60.54 -13.33
C SER A 527 7.95 -59.52 -12.28
N VAL A 528 8.06 -58.21 -12.56
CA VAL A 528 7.52 -57.14 -11.71
C VAL A 528 5.99 -57.16 -11.66
N VAL A 529 5.34 -57.56 -12.76
CA VAL A 529 3.86 -57.67 -12.84
C VAL A 529 3.32 -58.81 -11.97
N LEU A 530 4.12 -59.85 -11.68
CA LEU A 530 3.67 -61.05 -10.98
C LEU A 530 3.66 -60.93 -9.45
N GLU A 531 4.41 -59.98 -8.87
CA GLU A 531 4.50 -59.77 -7.41
C GLU A 531 3.15 -59.54 -6.73
N PHE A 532 2.13 -59.12 -7.47
CA PHE A 532 0.85 -58.66 -6.91
C PHE A 532 -0.34 -59.55 -7.27
N SER A 533 -0.09 -60.78 -7.71
CA SER A 533 -1.14 -61.77 -7.99
C SER A 533 -0.75 -63.14 -7.43
N THR A 534 -1.68 -64.08 -7.38
CA THR A 534 -1.49 -65.48 -6.94
C THR A 534 -0.42 -66.27 -7.71
N PHE A 535 0.40 -65.61 -8.53
CA PHE A 535 1.35 -66.14 -9.50
C PHE A 535 2.82 -66.08 -9.09
N ASN A 536 3.15 -65.79 -7.82
CA ASN A 536 4.52 -65.96 -7.27
C ASN A 536 5.07 -67.39 -7.40
N GLN A 537 4.24 -68.34 -7.83
CA GLN A 537 4.61 -69.73 -8.06
C GLN A 537 5.21 -69.98 -9.46
N PHE A 538 5.11 -69.01 -10.40
CA PHE A 538 5.64 -69.12 -11.76
C PHE A 538 6.90 -68.24 -11.95
N VAL A 539 7.96 -68.82 -12.49
CA VAL A 539 9.28 -68.19 -12.65
C VAL A 539 9.73 -68.26 -14.11
N PRO A 540 10.22 -67.16 -14.72
CA PRO A 540 10.70 -67.18 -16.10
C PRO A 540 11.95 -68.06 -16.24
N LEU A 541 11.94 -69.01 -17.17
CA LEU A 541 13.09 -69.90 -17.44
C LEU A 541 14.36 -69.11 -17.75
N GLU A 542 14.24 -68.03 -18.50
CA GLU A 542 15.33 -67.18 -18.96
C GLU A 542 15.94 -66.32 -17.83
N SER A 543 15.27 -66.24 -16.68
CA SER A 543 15.76 -65.50 -15.51
C SER A 543 16.66 -66.33 -14.58
N LYS A 544 16.80 -67.63 -14.84
CA LYS A 544 17.50 -68.57 -13.98
C LYS A 544 18.57 -69.33 -14.76
N ASP A 545 19.69 -69.58 -14.09
CA ASP A 545 20.65 -70.58 -14.56
C ASP A 545 20.09 -71.95 -14.13
N TYR A 546 19.76 -72.81 -15.10
CA TYR A 546 19.13 -74.09 -14.84
C TYR A 546 19.72 -75.20 -15.71
N THR A 547 19.61 -76.43 -15.19
CA THR A 547 19.98 -77.65 -15.91
C THR A 547 18.74 -78.52 -16.00
N LEU A 548 18.35 -78.93 -17.21
CA LEU A 548 17.17 -79.80 -17.39
C LEU A 548 17.52 -81.23 -16.94
N SER A 549 16.90 -81.70 -15.86
CA SER A 549 17.12 -83.04 -15.32
C SER A 549 16.30 -84.09 -16.09
N TYR A 550 15.03 -83.79 -16.41
CA TYR A 550 14.12 -84.69 -17.12
C TYR A 550 13.11 -83.94 -18.01
N GLY A 551 12.61 -84.59 -19.07
CA GLY A 551 11.52 -84.06 -19.90
C GLY A 551 11.95 -83.12 -21.03
N SER A 552 11.06 -82.22 -21.46
CA SER A 552 11.28 -81.25 -22.54
C SER A 552 10.92 -79.84 -22.11
N LEU A 553 11.48 -78.83 -22.79
CA LEU A 553 11.13 -77.43 -22.52
C LEU A 553 9.65 -77.15 -22.85
N PRO A 554 8.97 -76.29 -22.08
CA PRO A 554 7.60 -75.91 -22.36
C PRO A 554 7.51 -75.09 -23.64
N THR A 555 6.52 -75.37 -24.48
CA THR A 555 6.34 -74.66 -25.76
C THR A 555 4.90 -74.23 -26.04
N ALA A 556 3.91 -74.79 -25.34
CA ALA A 556 2.50 -74.54 -25.60
C ALA A 556 1.77 -73.77 -24.48
N PHE A 557 0.92 -72.82 -24.91
CA PHE A 557 -0.02 -72.07 -24.08
C PHE A 557 -1.32 -71.82 -24.86
N THR A 558 -2.47 -72.04 -24.21
CA THR A 558 -3.83 -71.70 -24.68
C THR A 558 -4.68 -71.26 -23.48
N ASP A 559 -5.89 -70.75 -23.73
CA ASP A 559 -6.80 -70.17 -22.73
C ASP A 559 -7.01 -71.02 -21.45
N ASN A 560 -6.92 -72.35 -21.53
CA ASN A 560 -7.12 -73.27 -20.40
C ASN A 560 -5.94 -74.23 -20.15
N TYR A 561 -4.81 -74.05 -20.82
CA TYR A 561 -3.71 -75.02 -20.77
C TYR A 561 -2.34 -74.35 -20.90
N MET A 562 -1.40 -74.72 -20.02
CA MET A 562 -0.03 -74.23 -20.03
C MET A 562 0.96 -75.35 -19.75
N GLU A 563 2.03 -75.43 -20.55
CA GLU A 563 3.17 -76.29 -20.22
C GLU A 563 4.13 -75.58 -19.25
N VAL A 564 4.59 -76.32 -18.24
CA VAL A 564 5.51 -75.81 -17.21
C VAL A 564 6.60 -76.83 -16.88
N LEU A 565 7.74 -76.38 -16.36
CA LEU A 565 8.71 -77.25 -15.68
C LEU A 565 8.52 -77.10 -14.17
N ILE A 566 8.89 -78.11 -13.40
CA ILE A 566 8.99 -78.02 -11.94
C ILE A 566 10.44 -78.04 -11.49
N ASN A 567 10.72 -77.46 -10.32
CA ASN A 567 12.04 -77.53 -9.71
C ASN A 567 12.30 -78.95 -9.18
N GLU A 568 13.52 -79.48 -9.40
CA GLU A 568 14.00 -80.79 -8.93
C GLU A 568 13.74 -81.05 -7.43
N TRP A 569 13.72 -80.00 -6.60
CA TRP A 569 13.39 -80.10 -5.16
C TRP A 569 11.99 -80.63 -4.85
N HIS A 570 11.04 -80.51 -5.77
CA HIS A 570 9.67 -81.00 -5.57
C HIS A 570 9.54 -82.52 -5.79
N LEU A 571 10.64 -83.19 -6.14
CA LEU A 571 10.72 -84.63 -6.27
C LEU A 571 11.60 -85.21 -5.16
N ASP A 572 11.11 -86.24 -4.47
CA ASP A 572 11.89 -86.97 -3.48
C ASP A 572 12.83 -87.96 -4.20
N ILE A 573 13.88 -87.44 -4.84
CA ILE A 573 14.78 -88.23 -5.69
C ILE A 573 15.90 -88.82 -4.84
N SER A 574 15.59 -89.94 -4.17
CA SER A 574 16.61 -90.87 -3.65
C SER A 574 16.68 -92.17 -4.46
N ASP A 575 15.91 -92.30 -5.54
CA ASP A 575 15.86 -93.49 -6.42
C ASP A 575 16.51 -93.22 -7.80
N PRO A 576 17.61 -93.90 -8.16
CA PRO A 576 18.27 -93.76 -9.46
C PRO A 576 17.51 -94.39 -10.65
N THR A 577 16.32 -94.95 -10.43
CA THR A 577 15.46 -95.52 -11.50
C THR A 577 14.25 -94.65 -11.87
N TYR A 578 14.15 -93.44 -11.31
CA TYR A 578 13.02 -92.53 -11.56
C TYR A 578 12.89 -92.17 -13.05
N THR A 579 11.71 -92.42 -13.63
CA THR A 579 11.34 -91.99 -14.98
C THR A 579 10.22 -90.94 -14.87
N PHE A 580 10.49 -89.75 -15.39
CA PHE A 580 9.54 -88.65 -15.37
C PHE A 580 8.37 -88.92 -16.33
N THR A 581 7.15 -88.96 -15.79
CA THR A 581 5.91 -88.96 -16.57
C THR A 581 5.25 -87.58 -16.49
N PRO A 582 4.84 -86.98 -17.62
CA PRO A 582 4.14 -85.71 -17.59
C PRO A 582 2.84 -85.80 -16.78
N GLU A 583 2.68 -84.91 -15.80
CA GLU A 583 1.48 -84.81 -14.97
C GLU A 583 0.74 -83.51 -15.27
N THR A 584 -0.58 -83.52 -15.08
CA THR A 584 -1.42 -82.34 -15.23
C THR A 584 -2.01 -81.93 -13.89
N ILE A 585 -1.91 -80.65 -13.56
CA ILE A 585 -2.44 -80.06 -12.33
C ILE A 585 -3.38 -78.92 -12.69
N ASP A 586 -4.63 -78.98 -12.24
CA ASP A 586 -5.55 -77.85 -12.37
C ASP A 586 -5.19 -76.77 -11.35
N PHE A 587 -4.74 -75.64 -11.85
CA PHE A 587 -4.27 -74.52 -11.05
C PHE A 587 -5.35 -73.44 -10.96
N PRO A 588 -5.92 -73.17 -9.77
CA PRO A 588 -6.89 -72.11 -9.59
C PRO A 588 -6.20 -70.74 -9.63
N PHE A 589 -6.78 -69.80 -10.36
CA PHE A 589 -6.39 -68.40 -10.31
C PHE A 589 -7.63 -67.51 -10.22
N ARG A 590 -7.50 -66.41 -9.48
CA ARG A 590 -8.60 -65.45 -9.28
C ARG A 590 -8.44 -64.30 -10.26
N ASN A 591 -9.45 -64.08 -11.11
CA ASN A 591 -9.48 -62.92 -12.00
C ASN A 591 -9.65 -61.65 -11.14
N PRO A 592 -8.70 -60.70 -11.17
CA PRO A 592 -8.76 -59.50 -10.35
C PRO A 592 -9.94 -58.57 -10.69
N SER A 593 -10.44 -58.66 -11.92
CA SER A 593 -11.44 -57.74 -12.48
C SER A 593 -12.87 -58.25 -12.34
N SER A 594 -13.09 -59.56 -12.49
CA SER A 594 -14.41 -60.19 -12.30
C SER A 594 -14.60 -60.81 -10.92
N ASN A 595 -13.51 -60.95 -10.14
CA ASN A 595 -13.50 -61.64 -8.84
C ASN A 595 -13.85 -63.14 -8.91
N GLU A 596 -13.94 -63.73 -10.11
CA GLU A 596 -14.20 -65.14 -10.34
C GLU A 596 -12.91 -65.97 -10.30
N THR A 597 -12.99 -67.19 -9.77
CA THR A 597 -11.90 -68.16 -9.84
C THR A 597 -12.03 -68.96 -11.14
N LYS A 598 -11.01 -68.90 -11.99
CA LYS A 598 -10.85 -69.74 -13.17
C LYS A 598 -9.77 -70.79 -12.90
N PHE A 599 -9.78 -71.88 -13.65
CA PHE A 599 -8.80 -72.95 -13.55
C PHE A 599 -8.03 -73.05 -14.86
N ILE A 600 -6.70 -73.16 -14.78
CA ILE A 600 -5.85 -73.49 -15.92
C ILE A 600 -5.18 -74.83 -15.66
N THR A 601 -5.20 -75.72 -16.64
CA THR A 601 -4.52 -77.02 -16.52
C THR A 601 -3.03 -76.81 -16.83
N LEU A 602 -2.18 -76.96 -15.81
CA LEU A 602 -0.73 -76.96 -15.96
C LEU A 602 -0.26 -78.36 -16.31
N LYS A 603 0.36 -78.53 -17.47
CA LYS A 603 1.06 -79.77 -17.82
C LYS A 603 2.54 -79.64 -17.48
N ILE A 604 2.98 -80.42 -16.50
CA ILE A 604 4.38 -80.52 -16.16
C ILE A 604 5.05 -81.35 -17.27
N VAL A 605 5.87 -80.70 -18.08
CA VAL A 605 6.55 -81.33 -19.23
C VAL A 605 8.01 -81.70 -18.95
N GLY A 606 8.53 -81.31 -17.79
CA GLY A 606 9.87 -81.67 -17.35
C GLY A 606 10.24 -81.11 -15.98
N VAL A 607 11.45 -81.44 -15.56
CA VAL A 607 12.03 -81.12 -14.26
C VAL A 607 13.37 -80.44 -14.50
N ALA A 608 13.58 -79.29 -13.86
CA ALA A 608 14.82 -78.54 -13.97
C ALA A 608 15.46 -78.30 -12.60
N LYS A 609 16.78 -78.48 -12.52
CA LYS A 609 17.59 -78.08 -11.38
C LYS A 609 18.02 -76.63 -11.54
N ILE A 610 17.59 -75.76 -10.63
CA ILE A 610 17.99 -74.36 -10.62
C ILE A 610 19.36 -74.24 -9.91
N ASN A 611 20.36 -73.72 -10.61
CA ASN A 611 21.71 -73.56 -10.07
C ASN A 611 21.73 -72.41 -9.05
N GLY A 612 22.00 -72.75 -7.78
CA GLY A 612 22.14 -71.77 -6.69
C GLY A 612 20.86 -71.44 -5.91
N ASP A 613 19.74 -72.13 -6.17
CA ASP A 613 18.52 -72.00 -5.38
C ASP A 613 18.56 -72.98 -4.18
N SER A 614 18.46 -72.45 -2.96
CA SER A 614 18.61 -73.22 -1.71
C SER A 614 17.34 -73.26 -0.84
N ASP A 615 16.26 -72.56 -1.23
CA ASP A 615 15.12 -72.30 -0.34
C ASP A 615 13.79 -72.89 -0.85
N GLY A 616 13.79 -73.62 -1.98
CA GLY A 616 12.65 -74.42 -2.45
C GLY A 616 11.34 -73.65 -2.71
N SER A 617 11.38 -72.33 -2.79
CA SER A 617 10.19 -71.46 -2.83
C SER A 617 9.57 -71.32 -4.24
N GLU A 618 10.31 -71.67 -5.29
CA GLU A 618 9.93 -71.53 -6.69
C GLU A 618 9.31 -72.83 -7.22
N ARG A 619 8.07 -72.79 -7.73
CA ARG A 619 7.27 -74.01 -7.97
C ARG A 619 7.18 -74.42 -9.45
N PHE A 620 6.99 -73.46 -10.36
CA PHE A 620 6.81 -73.72 -11.79
C PHE A 620 7.69 -72.79 -12.63
N LEU A 621 8.49 -73.34 -13.54
CA LEU A 621 9.31 -72.57 -14.47
C LEU A 621 8.65 -72.55 -15.85
N VAL A 622 8.51 -71.37 -16.45
CA VAL A 622 7.77 -71.18 -17.71
C VAL A 622 8.56 -70.25 -18.64
N PRO A 623 8.57 -70.48 -19.97
CA PRO A 623 9.17 -69.55 -20.92
C PRO A 623 8.57 -68.16 -20.81
N THR A 624 9.40 -67.12 -20.92
CA THR A 624 8.98 -65.71 -20.81
C THR A 624 7.86 -65.37 -21.82
N THR A 625 7.87 -65.97 -23.01
CA THR A 625 6.86 -65.77 -24.04
C THR A 625 5.48 -66.33 -23.67
N LEU A 626 5.44 -67.52 -23.08
CA LEU A 626 4.20 -68.13 -22.59
C LEU A 626 3.68 -67.39 -21.35
N MET A 627 4.58 -66.95 -20.47
CA MET A 627 4.23 -66.10 -19.31
C MET A 627 3.64 -64.76 -19.72
N ALA A 628 4.19 -64.11 -20.76
CA ALA A 628 3.67 -62.85 -21.28
C ALA A 628 2.25 -63.03 -21.84
N SER A 629 2.02 -64.11 -22.60
CA SER A 629 0.70 -64.46 -23.15
C SER A 629 -0.33 -64.71 -22.05
N PHE A 630 0.06 -65.42 -20.99
CA PHE A 630 -0.77 -65.68 -19.81
C PHE A 630 -1.13 -64.40 -19.04
N ASN A 631 -0.20 -63.46 -18.90
CA ASN A 631 -0.47 -62.18 -18.26
C ASN A 631 -1.45 -61.30 -19.07
N GLU A 632 -1.35 -61.31 -20.40
CA GLU A 632 -2.20 -60.49 -21.28
C GLU A 632 -3.69 -60.89 -21.19
N GLU A 633 -3.96 -62.19 -21.04
CA GLU A 633 -5.32 -62.72 -20.95
C GLU A 633 -5.99 -62.47 -19.59
N PHE A 634 -5.22 -62.51 -18.48
CA PHE A 634 -5.76 -62.58 -17.12
C PHE A 634 -5.60 -61.32 -16.26
N GLN A 635 -4.81 -60.32 -16.67
CA GLN A 635 -4.60 -59.07 -15.91
C GLN A 635 -5.37 -57.85 -16.46
N ASN A 636 -6.48 -58.06 -17.18
CA ASN A 636 -7.36 -56.99 -17.68
C ASN A 636 -8.12 -56.25 -16.56
N GLY A 637 -7.41 -55.62 -15.63
CA GLY A 637 -7.94 -54.85 -14.50
C GLY A 637 -7.43 -53.43 -14.47
N GLY A 638 -8.34 -52.48 -14.71
CA GLY A 638 -8.46 -51.31 -13.84
C GLY A 638 -7.42 -50.20 -13.90
N THR A 639 -6.41 -50.21 -14.78
CA THR A 639 -5.30 -49.24 -14.67
C THR A 639 -4.92 -48.57 -15.99
N THR A 640 -4.72 -47.26 -15.92
CA THR A 640 -4.18 -46.42 -16.99
C THR A 640 -2.81 -46.96 -17.40
N LYS A 641 -2.59 -47.19 -18.69
CA LYS A 641 -1.31 -47.72 -19.19
C LYS A 641 -0.47 -46.56 -19.71
N LYS A 642 0.77 -46.42 -19.24
CA LYS A 642 1.78 -45.52 -19.82
C LYS A 642 2.50 -46.25 -20.95
N LEU A 643 2.68 -45.60 -22.08
CA LEU A 643 3.50 -46.08 -23.18
C LEU A 643 4.77 -45.24 -23.21
N PHE A 644 5.92 -45.91 -23.15
CA PHE A 644 7.18 -45.30 -23.52
C PHE A 644 7.51 -45.69 -24.95
N THR A 645 7.54 -44.73 -25.86
CA THR A 645 8.01 -44.98 -27.22
C THR A 645 8.48 -43.71 -27.91
N THR A 646 9.52 -43.86 -28.71
CA THR A 646 10.02 -42.86 -29.65
C THR A 646 9.34 -42.95 -31.02
N ASP A 647 8.55 -44.00 -31.27
CA ASP A 647 7.79 -44.20 -32.52
C ASP A 647 6.50 -43.37 -32.51
N GLN A 648 6.54 -42.24 -33.22
CA GLN A 648 5.39 -41.34 -33.39
C GLN A 648 4.26 -41.96 -34.22
N GLU A 649 4.57 -42.87 -35.14
CA GLU A 649 3.53 -43.55 -35.94
C GLU A 649 2.77 -44.56 -35.07
N LEU A 650 3.46 -45.26 -34.19
CA LEU A 650 2.84 -46.14 -33.19
C LEU A 650 1.89 -45.35 -32.28
N VAL A 651 2.33 -44.21 -31.75
CA VAL A 651 1.49 -43.31 -30.94
C VAL A 651 0.25 -42.88 -31.74
N ALA A 652 0.40 -42.49 -33.00
CA ALA A 652 -0.72 -42.08 -33.86
C ALA A 652 -1.69 -43.23 -34.17
N ARG A 653 -1.19 -44.46 -34.35
CA ARG A 653 -2.02 -45.66 -34.54
C ARG A 653 -2.82 -45.97 -33.28
N ILE A 654 -2.18 -45.96 -32.11
CA ILE A 654 -2.85 -46.20 -30.82
C ILE A 654 -3.88 -45.11 -30.56
N ASN A 655 -3.55 -43.83 -30.84
CA ASN A 655 -4.45 -42.70 -30.63
C ASN A 655 -5.75 -42.77 -31.44
N LYS A 656 -5.78 -43.54 -32.54
CA LYS A 656 -7.02 -43.80 -33.31
C LYS A 656 -7.97 -44.76 -32.61
N ILE A 657 -7.45 -45.60 -31.71
CA ILE A 657 -8.18 -46.69 -31.04
C ILE A 657 -8.47 -46.31 -29.57
N HIS A 658 -7.49 -45.72 -28.88
CA HIS A 658 -7.58 -45.26 -27.51
C HIS A 658 -7.01 -43.84 -27.39
N PRO A 659 -7.61 -42.94 -26.60
CA PRO A 659 -7.05 -41.59 -26.43
C PRO A 659 -5.65 -41.67 -25.81
N VAL A 660 -4.69 -40.99 -26.44
CA VAL A 660 -3.31 -40.91 -25.96
C VAL A 660 -2.95 -39.47 -25.61
N VAL A 661 -2.48 -39.23 -24.39
CA VAL A 661 -2.07 -37.91 -23.91
C VAL A 661 -0.60 -37.93 -23.52
N ASN A 662 0.17 -36.95 -23.97
CA ASN A 662 1.58 -36.87 -23.61
C ASN A 662 1.78 -36.53 -22.11
N ALA A 663 2.55 -37.35 -21.40
CA ALA A 663 2.68 -37.23 -19.95
C ALA A 663 3.41 -35.95 -19.52
N ARG A 664 4.38 -35.49 -20.31
CA ARG A 664 5.07 -34.22 -20.11
C ARG A 664 4.09 -33.05 -20.20
N THR A 665 3.18 -33.08 -21.17
CA THR A 665 2.16 -32.03 -21.33
C THR A 665 1.22 -31.97 -20.13
N VAL A 666 0.77 -33.11 -19.62
CA VAL A 666 -0.10 -33.18 -18.43
C VAL A 666 0.61 -32.64 -17.19
N GLN A 667 1.85 -33.06 -16.93
CA GLN A 667 2.63 -32.57 -15.78
C GLN A 667 2.82 -31.05 -15.85
N ILE A 668 3.23 -30.51 -17.01
CA ILE A 668 3.39 -29.06 -17.20
C ILE A 668 2.07 -28.34 -16.96
N GLN A 669 0.94 -28.86 -17.46
CA GLN A 669 -0.37 -28.25 -17.22
C GLN A 669 -0.77 -28.28 -15.74
N SER A 670 -0.56 -29.40 -15.03
CA SER A 670 -0.85 -29.49 -13.60
C SER A 670 0.01 -28.54 -12.76
N GLU A 671 1.29 -28.40 -13.07
CA GLU A 671 2.20 -27.50 -12.36
C GLU A 671 1.86 -26.03 -12.66
N MET A 672 1.49 -25.70 -13.90
CA MET A 672 0.98 -24.37 -14.24
C MET A 672 -0.33 -24.05 -13.52
N ALA A 673 -1.25 -25.02 -13.39
CA ALA A 673 -2.49 -24.85 -12.65
C ALA A 673 -2.23 -24.62 -11.16
N GLY A 674 -1.32 -25.39 -10.54
CA GLY A 674 -0.89 -25.19 -9.16
C GLY A 674 -0.28 -23.79 -8.95
N LYS A 675 0.63 -23.38 -9.84
CA LYS A 675 1.22 -22.02 -9.81
C LYS A 675 0.17 -20.92 -9.94
N ALA A 676 -0.87 -21.11 -10.74
CA ALA A 676 -1.95 -20.13 -10.90
C ALA A 676 -2.78 -19.98 -9.61
N VAL A 677 -3.07 -21.08 -8.91
CA VAL A 677 -3.77 -21.06 -7.61
C VAL A 677 -2.92 -20.36 -6.55
N ASP A 678 -1.62 -20.69 -6.47
CA ASP A 678 -0.69 -20.04 -5.55
C ASP A 678 -0.56 -18.53 -5.83
N LEU A 679 -0.51 -18.15 -7.11
CA LEU A 679 -0.45 -16.75 -7.53
C LEU A 679 -1.72 -15.99 -7.13
N ALA A 680 -2.91 -16.59 -7.28
CA ALA A 680 -4.16 -16.01 -6.81
C ALA A 680 -4.17 -15.84 -5.27
N GLY A 681 -3.69 -16.84 -4.52
CA GLY A 681 -3.56 -16.76 -3.06
C GLY A 681 -2.60 -15.67 -2.59
N ILE A 682 -1.44 -15.55 -3.25
CA ILE A 682 -0.43 -14.54 -2.91
C ILE A 682 -0.93 -13.13 -3.24
N LEU A 683 -1.58 -12.95 -4.39
CA LEU A 683 -2.14 -11.66 -4.78
C LEU A 683 -3.28 -11.22 -3.84
N THR A 684 -4.21 -12.11 -3.51
CA THR A 684 -5.32 -11.79 -2.59
C THR A 684 -4.81 -11.38 -1.22
N PHE A 685 -3.87 -12.13 -0.65
CA PHE A 685 -3.24 -11.79 0.63
C PHE A 685 -2.48 -10.44 0.56
N SER A 686 -1.75 -10.20 -0.53
CA SER A 686 -1.02 -8.94 -0.73
C SER A 686 -1.96 -7.74 -0.84
N VAL A 687 -3.09 -7.87 -1.53
CA VAL A 687 -4.11 -6.82 -1.64
C VAL A 687 -4.67 -6.46 -0.26
N VAL A 688 -5.01 -7.45 0.58
CA VAL A 688 -5.52 -7.21 1.94
C VAL A 688 -4.50 -6.44 2.78
N ILE A 689 -3.22 -6.85 2.73
CA ILE A 689 -2.12 -6.15 3.41
C ILE A 689 -2.00 -4.70 2.93
N PHE A 690 -2.01 -4.49 1.62
CA PHE A 690 -1.87 -3.15 1.04
C PHE A 690 -3.04 -2.25 1.42
N LEU A 691 -4.27 -2.79 1.48
CA LEU A 691 -5.44 -2.05 1.96
C LEU A 691 -5.31 -1.65 3.43
N LEU A 692 -4.89 -2.59 4.30
CA LEU A 692 -4.67 -2.30 5.72
C LEU A 692 -3.58 -1.25 5.93
N SER A 693 -2.47 -1.37 5.20
CA SER A 693 -1.38 -0.38 5.20
C SER A 693 -1.87 1.01 4.74
N SER A 694 -2.63 1.04 3.65
CA SER A 694 -3.22 2.26 3.11
C SER A 694 -4.15 2.94 4.12
N LEU A 695 -5.00 2.15 4.80
CA LEU A 695 -5.91 2.64 5.82
C LEU A 695 -5.16 3.29 6.98
N GLY A 696 -4.06 2.67 7.43
CA GLY A 696 -3.18 3.22 8.46
C GLY A 696 -2.61 4.60 8.07
N TYR A 697 -2.04 4.71 6.86
CA TYR A 697 -1.54 5.99 6.34
C TYR A 697 -2.63 7.03 6.17
N PHE A 698 -3.82 6.63 5.70
CA PHE A 698 -4.96 7.51 5.56
C PHE A 698 -5.34 8.15 6.91
N PHE A 699 -5.49 7.36 7.97
CA PHE A 699 -5.85 7.88 9.28
C PHE A 699 -4.76 8.74 9.91
N ILE A 700 -3.49 8.35 9.75
CA ILE A 700 -2.34 9.14 10.22
C ILE A 700 -2.31 10.50 9.53
N SER A 701 -2.39 10.52 8.20
CA SER A 701 -2.39 11.75 7.42
C SER A 701 -3.62 12.60 7.73
N LYS A 702 -4.81 11.99 7.87
CA LYS A 702 -6.03 12.70 8.28
C LYS A 702 -5.84 13.35 9.65
N SER A 703 -5.27 12.64 10.62
CA SER A 703 -4.99 13.18 11.96
C SER A 703 -3.99 14.34 11.90
N GLU A 704 -2.95 14.24 11.08
CA GLU A 704 -1.97 15.32 10.92
C GLU A 704 -2.55 16.54 10.23
N MET A 705 -3.30 16.34 9.15
CA MET A 705 -4.04 17.39 8.46
C MET A 705 -4.96 18.14 9.42
N LEU A 706 -5.70 17.42 10.27
CA LEU A 706 -6.57 18.03 11.29
C LEU A 706 -5.80 18.86 12.31
N ARG A 707 -4.60 18.43 12.74
CA ARG A 707 -3.74 19.25 13.61
C ARG A 707 -3.27 20.55 12.95
N HIS A 708 -3.11 20.54 11.63
CA HIS A 708 -2.63 21.69 10.84
C HIS A 708 -3.75 22.44 10.12
N ILE A 709 -5.01 22.12 10.40
CA ILE A 709 -6.13 22.63 9.59
C ILE A 709 -6.26 24.14 9.66
N TYR A 710 -5.96 24.73 10.83
CA TYR A 710 -5.86 26.18 11.00
C TYR A 710 -4.79 26.79 10.08
N GLN A 711 -3.58 26.20 10.07
CA GLN A 711 -2.48 26.69 9.23
C GLN A 711 -2.81 26.55 7.74
N ILE A 712 -3.41 25.42 7.33
CA ILE A 712 -3.89 25.21 5.95
C ILE A 712 -4.93 26.28 5.59
N ASN A 713 -5.82 26.61 6.52
CA ASN A 713 -6.81 27.66 6.34
C ASN A 713 -6.12 29.00 6.08
N VAL A 714 -5.21 29.43 6.96
CA VAL A 714 -4.46 30.69 6.79
C VAL A 714 -3.72 30.70 5.44
N TYR A 715 -3.05 29.61 5.05
CA TYR A 715 -2.38 29.51 3.75
C TYR A 715 -3.35 29.70 2.58
N ARG A 716 -4.47 28.97 2.57
CA ARG A 716 -5.47 29.08 1.50
C ARG A 716 -6.07 30.47 1.45
N SER A 717 -6.35 31.06 2.60
CA SER A 717 -6.95 32.39 2.73
C SER A 717 -6.00 33.51 2.29
N LEU A 718 -4.69 33.34 2.45
CA LEU A 718 -3.70 34.27 1.90
C LEU A 718 -3.44 34.09 0.39
N GLY A 719 -3.94 33.02 -0.23
CA GLY A 719 -3.79 32.76 -1.67
C GLY A 719 -2.69 31.77 -2.03
N VAL A 720 -2.21 30.95 -1.09
CA VAL A 720 -1.29 29.85 -1.39
C VAL A 720 -2.01 28.81 -2.27
N LYS A 721 -1.39 28.46 -3.39
CA LYS A 721 -1.93 27.49 -4.36
C LYS A 721 -2.11 26.11 -3.73
N ARG A 722 -3.16 25.40 -4.13
CA ARG A 722 -3.46 24.04 -3.65
C ARG A 722 -2.26 23.10 -3.79
N PHE A 723 -1.59 23.15 -4.94
CA PHE A 723 -0.44 22.30 -5.24
C PHE A 723 0.74 22.50 -4.29
N GLU A 724 1.01 23.73 -3.83
CA GLU A 724 2.10 24.00 -2.88
C GLU A 724 1.83 23.34 -1.52
N ILE A 725 0.57 23.36 -1.06
CA ILE A 725 0.16 22.69 0.17
C ILE A 725 0.25 21.18 0.01
N VAL A 726 -0.22 20.63 -1.13
CA VAL A 726 -0.10 19.20 -1.43
C VAL A 726 1.36 18.74 -1.40
N LYS A 727 2.27 19.53 -1.98
CA LYS A 727 3.71 19.25 -1.99
C LYS A 727 4.31 19.17 -0.58
N LEU A 728 3.89 20.06 0.34
CA LEU A 728 4.30 20.02 1.74
C LEU A 728 3.93 18.67 2.38
N PHE A 729 2.69 18.21 2.19
CA PHE A 729 2.24 16.92 2.71
C PHE A 729 2.91 15.72 2.06
N ILE A 730 3.20 15.77 0.75
CA ILE A 730 3.98 14.71 0.07
C ILE A 730 5.36 14.57 0.71
N VAL A 731 6.05 15.68 0.99
CA VAL A 731 7.36 15.66 1.65
C VAL A 731 7.26 15.02 3.03
N ASP A 732 6.25 15.40 3.82
CA ASP A 732 5.99 14.81 5.15
C ASP A 732 5.74 13.29 5.05
N ILE A 733 4.95 12.83 4.08
CA ILE A 733 4.66 11.41 3.86
C ILE A 733 5.91 10.65 3.43
N VAL A 734 6.74 11.21 2.55
CA VAL A 734 7.99 10.59 2.10
C VAL A 734 8.94 10.42 3.28
N VAL A 735 9.17 11.48 4.07
CA VAL A 735 10.01 11.42 5.28
C VAL A 735 9.50 10.36 6.26
N LEU A 736 8.19 10.36 6.51
CA LEU A 736 7.57 9.39 7.41
C LEU A 736 7.76 7.96 6.90
N THR A 737 7.54 7.73 5.61
CA THR A 737 7.71 6.43 4.96
C THR A 737 9.15 5.93 5.05
N THR A 738 10.13 6.79 4.78
CA THR A 738 11.56 6.47 4.88
C THR A 738 11.95 6.05 6.30
N LEU A 739 11.37 6.68 7.32
CA LEU A 739 11.74 6.46 8.72
C LEU A 739 10.91 5.38 9.42
N THR A 740 9.95 4.78 8.71
CA THR A 740 9.04 3.79 9.28
C THR A 740 8.93 2.56 8.41
N SER A 741 8.09 2.63 7.37
CA SER A 741 7.78 1.52 6.50
C SER A 741 9.01 1.01 5.75
N LEU A 742 9.94 1.88 5.34
CA LEU A 742 11.19 1.44 4.72
C LEU A 742 12.08 0.67 5.73
N ILE A 743 12.15 1.12 6.99
CA ILE A 743 12.91 0.42 8.03
C ILE A 743 12.30 -0.96 8.28
N GLY A 744 10.98 -1.04 8.46
CA GLY A 744 10.27 -2.30 8.62
C GLY A 744 10.44 -3.25 7.44
N TYR A 745 10.40 -2.69 6.22
CA TYR A 745 10.67 -3.42 4.98
C TYR A 745 12.07 -4.02 4.97
N LEU A 746 13.11 -3.21 5.23
CA LEU A 746 14.50 -3.66 5.24
C LEU A 746 14.79 -4.68 6.33
N ILE A 747 14.21 -4.51 7.54
CA ILE A 747 14.33 -5.48 8.62
C ILE A 747 13.74 -6.83 8.19
N SER A 748 12.53 -6.82 7.62
CA SER A 748 11.88 -8.04 7.14
C SER A 748 12.73 -8.75 6.07
N VAL A 749 13.23 -7.99 5.09
CA VAL A 749 14.13 -8.52 4.05
C VAL A 749 15.39 -9.15 4.66
N GLY A 750 16.03 -8.48 5.62
CA GLY A 750 17.21 -9.00 6.31
C GLY A 750 16.93 -10.30 7.08
N ILE A 751 15.77 -10.39 7.73
CA ILE A 751 15.31 -11.62 8.40
C ILE A 751 15.14 -12.76 7.39
N PHE A 752 14.45 -12.51 6.26
CA PHE A 752 14.27 -13.54 5.22
C PHE A 752 15.58 -13.95 4.54
N LEU A 753 16.53 -13.04 4.34
CA LEU A 753 17.87 -13.39 3.85
C LEU A 753 18.60 -14.34 4.80
N ARG A 754 18.47 -14.14 6.12
CA ARG A 754 19.04 -15.05 7.13
C ARG A 754 18.36 -16.41 7.15
N PHE A 755 17.03 -16.45 7.04
CA PHE A 755 16.28 -17.71 6.95
C PHE A 755 16.59 -18.48 5.67
N ALA A 756 16.73 -17.80 4.53
CA ALA A 756 17.09 -18.45 3.27
C ALA A 756 18.50 -19.08 3.29
N ALA A 757 19.37 -18.64 4.21
CA ALA A 757 20.70 -19.21 4.41
C ALA A 757 20.72 -20.40 5.40
N SER A 758 19.63 -20.69 6.11
CA SER A 758 19.55 -21.82 7.04
C SER A 758 19.02 -23.08 6.36
N THR A 759 19.58 -24.24 6.70
CA THR A 759 19.27 -25.56 6.13
C THR A 759 17.93 -26.14 6.58
N ILE A 760 16.99 -25.31 7.04
CA ILE A 760 15.66 -25.75 7.46
C ILE A 760 14.84 -25.96 6.18
N GLY A 761 14.81 -27.22 5.72
CA GLY A 761 14.33 -27.63 4.39
C GLY A 761 12.87 -27.30 4.01
N THR A 762 12.08 -26.71 4.91
CA THR A 762 10.71 -26.26 4.64
C THR A 762 10.58 -24.76 4.39
N LEU A 763 11.61 -23.95 4.69
CA LEU A 763 11.61 -22.48 4.52
C LEU A 763 12.43 -22.00 3.31
N THR A 764 13.07 -22.91 2.57
CA THR A 764 13.85 -22.66 1.35
C THR A 764 13.02 -22.03 0.20
N LEU A 765 11.69 -22.04 0.31
CA LEU A 765 10.75 -21.42 -0.64
C LEU A 765 10.69 -19.89 -0.59
N ILE A 766 11.38 -19.23 0.34
CA ILE A 766 11.31 -17.77 0.51
C ILE A 766 12.68 -17.12 0.33
N ARG A 767 13.17 -17.03 -0.91
CA ARG A 767 14.45 -16.38 -1.23
C ARG A 767 14.25 -14.97 -1.80
N PRO A 768 14.72 -13.91 -1.14
CA PRO A 768 14.61 -12.56 -1.68
C PRO A 768 15.38 -12.41 -3.00
N HIS A 769 14.72 -11.87 -4.03
CA HIS A 769 15.33 -11.57 -5.33
C HIS A 769 15.50 -10.05 -5.50
N TYR A 770 16.67 -9.59 -5.98
CA TYR A 770 16.97 -8.15 -6.10
C TYR A 770 15.91 -7.31 -6.85
N PRO A 771 15.35 -7.77 -8.00
CA PRO A 771 14.36 -6.98 -8.72
C PRO A 771 13.05 -6.78 -7.93
N THR A 772 12.64 -7.80 -7.18
CA THR A 772 11.39 -7.73 -6.40
C THR A 772 11.56 -6.95 -5.11
N LEU A 773 12.79 -6.89 -4.59
CA LEU A 773 13.15 -5.98 -3.50
C LEU A 773 13.02 -4.51 -3.93
N LEU A 774 13.55 -4.15 -5.10
CA LEU A 774 13.42 -2.80 -5.64
C LEU A 774 11.95 -2.43 -5.91
N LEU A 775 11.19 -3.35 -6.51
CA LEU A 775 9.77 -3.16 -6.75
C LEU A 775 8.98 -2.99 -5.44
N GLY A 776 9.32 -3.76 -4.41
CA GLY A 776 8.72 -3.61 -3.08
C GLY A 776 8.98 -2.23 -2.47
N ILE A 777 10.20 -1.69 -2.56
CA ILE A 777 10.50 -0.33 -2.09
C ILE A 777 9.65 0.70 -2.84
N ILE A 778 9.53 0.59 -4.17
CA ILE A 778 8.71 1.50 -4.98
C ILE A 778 7.24 1.43 -4.53
N LEU A 779 6.70 0.22 -4.32
CA LEU A 779 5.33 0.01 -3.85
C LEU A 779 5.08 0.63 -2.48
N VAL A 780 6.02 0.51 -1.53
CA VAL A 780 5.91 1.13 -0.20
C VAL A 780 5.68 2.64 -0.35
N TYR A 781 6.50 3.34 -1.13
CA TYR A 781 6.33 4.79 -1.33
C TYR A 781 5.04 5.12 -2.09
N LEU A 782 4.75 4.39 -3.16
CA LEU A 782 3.58 4.64 -4.00
C LEU A 782 2.27 4.52 -3.19
N ILE A 783 2.10 3.41 -2.46
CA ILE A 783 0.90 3.13 -1.67
C ILE A 783 0.73 4.19 -0.58
N ASN A 784 1.80 4.51 0.14
CA ASN A 784 1.74 5.44 1.27
C ASN A 784 1.48 6.88 0.81
N ILE A 785 2.06 7.31 -0.31
CA ILE A 785 1.77 8.62 -0.92
C ILE A 785 0.31 8.67 -1.39
N LEU A 786 -0.16 7.67 -2.14
CA LEU A 786 -1.53 7.63 -2.64
C LEU A 786 -2.55 7.64 -1.51
N ALA A 787 -2.37 6.82 -0.48
CA ALA A 787 -3.29 6.74 0.65
C ALA A 787 -3.22 8.00 1.55
N GLY A 788 -2.00 8.46 1.83
CA GLY A 788 -1.74 9.61 2.69
C GLY A 788 -2.23 10.94 2.11
N ILE A 789 -2.31 11.08 0.79
CA ILE A 789 -2.70 12.36 0.17
C ILE A 789 -4.23 12.57 0.10
N ILE A 790 -5.02 11.49 0.15
CA ILE A 790 -6.48 11.53 -0.01
C ILE A 790 -7.17 12.52 0.95
N PRO A 791 -6.87 12.51 2.28
CA PRO A 791 -7.50 13.46 3.20
C PRO A 791 -7.23 14.92 2.80
N VAL A 792 -5.97 15.22 2.42
CA VAL A 792 -5.51 16.55 2.04
C VAL A 792 -6.20 17.03 0.76
N LEU A 793 -6.27 16.18 -0.26
CA LEU A 793 -6.98 16.48 -1.51
C LEU A 793 -8.48 16.72 -1.25
N THR A 794 -9.09 15.92 -0.36
CA THR A 794 -10.49 16.06 0.00
C THR A 794 -10.77 17.39 0.68
N LEU A 795 -9.89 17.83 1.60
CA LEU A 795 -9.98 19.13 2.24
C LEU A 795 -9.78 20.28 1.23
N LEU A 796 -8.76 20.20 0.38
CA LEU A 796 -8.38 21.28 -0.55
C LEU A 796 -9.35 21.44 -1.73
N ARG A 797 -10.29 20.51 -1.95
CA ARG A 797 -11.40 20.69 -2.89
C ARG A 797 -12.33 21.82 -2.46
N LYS A 798 -12.53 21.98 -1.14
CA LYS A 798 -13.36 23.02 -0.53
C LYS A 798 -12.78 24.42 -0.77
N SER A 799 -13.64 25.43 -0.72
CA SER A 799 -13.20 26.83 -0.75
C SER A 799 -12.58 27.23 0.60
N PRO A 800 -11.67 28.22 0.66
CA PRO A 800 -11.15 28.73 1.94
C PRO A 800 -12.25 29.05 2.96
N ALA A 801 -13.34 29.71 2.53
CA ALA A 801 -14.47 30.04 3.38
C ALA A 801 -15.26 28.80 3.85
N GLU A 802 -15.32 27.74 3.04
CA GLU A 802 -15.92 26.46 3.44
C GLU A 802 -15.05 25.70 4.45
N ILE A 803 -13.72 25.78 4.33
CA ILE A 803 -12.79 25.22 5.33
C ILE A 803 -12.95 25.96 6.66
N MET A 804 -13.08 27.30 6.66
CA MET A 804 -13.33 28.07 7.91
C MET A 804 -14.60 27.57 8.60
N ARG A 805 -15.72 27.55 7.87
CA ARG A 805 -17.02 27.19 8.42
C ARG A 805 -17.15 25.73 8.88
N THR A 806 -16.41 24.81 8.26
CA THR A 806 -16.52 23.38 8.63
C THR A 806 -15.77 23.07 9.93
N TYR A 807 -14.76 23.85 10.26
CA TYR A 807 -13.76 23.50 11.29
C TYR A 807 -13.57 24.63 12.30
N ASP A 808 -14.64 25.35 12.66
CA ASP A 808 -14.66 26.52 13.57
C ASP A 808 -13.51 26.48 14.59
N PHE A 809 -12.65 27.49 14.49
CA PHE A 809 -11.44 27.66 15.29
C PHE A 809 -11.64 28.65 16.42
#